data_AF-A0A9D8N4E2-F1
#
_entry.id   AF-A0A9D8N4E2-F1
#
_cell.length_a   1.000
_cell.length_b   1.000
_cell.length_c   1.000
_cell.angle_alpha   90.00
_cell.angle_beta   90.00
_cell.angle_gamma   90.00
#
_symmetry.space_group_name_H-M   'P 1'
#
loop_
_entity.id
_entity.type
_entity.pdbx_description
1 polymer ?
#
loop_
_entity_poly.entity_id
_entity_poly.type
_entity_poly.pdbx_seq_one_letter_code
_entity_poly.pdbx_strand_id
1 'polypeptide(L)'
;MKFKRITLLLLLVACLTSLVMFTAACKKGSGNASDASMDETTSDSVVTSDETPDSSDDSTTPDDSTTSQEPDLILITGVSPNSDFLLYNNNKSEKEEKENEFADLTRTYLVGDDNAFSMKPSVTFRIYKAGEDIPEPYNPETWNYVLNVYVMNGTQYVLLEGEDLTTYVEAVDAENCTVDFTADAIGGSFKLEVYPEGLTAKQLTDAAYKQTLEIKVIDGYNVYDEKELSYISNEQGSLPENAPFNAAWKAYKEANGLTATVNAAIILHKNMVVTTDDIPAAYFYSDDDEDVTPSDADYDRVIGTMKDRAGIYVREFGPNDSFGIYGNYFTIDCSKLPLIIRPEREIVDEGSTFQSHSRLIHFQCEQVGLNDTSSTMQDVNLIGNAPKEENINKAGGMIMHKATNVAFTAYNNISNSFIINYFPDITSVNYTIDSCKAYDAFDCLIYAWGAEDVVIKDSEIIGAGGPAMIVDHVDPSDPDGGTPSCVTVINSNIHSYITGQEAWFNMYNAGGIVAQIVSLNAGFQPFGRSFVKTRETGDGTLFFIDFVALYKSGEAEAVSSTKISGKFAEDDPALPMDFGTYTHPWDNFQTNTMASMYIEAVLGINNQLPIFMTSAGGMAFLNPNVGLMSIDFGTQTPYQITDPTDLIFSGNQLYLYYSRMALIFNYYGANETY
;
A
#
# COMPACT_ATOMS: atom_id res chain seq x y z
N MET A 1 20.59 -26.22 54.65
CA MET A 1 21.15 -24.97 54.09
C MET A 1 20.23 -24.55 52.95
N LYS A 2 19.14 -23.81 53.19
CA LYS A 2 19.01 -22.33 53.34
C LYS A 2 19.40 -21.53 52.08
N PHE A 3 18.33 -21.00 51.46
CA PHE A 3 18.20 -19.72 50.73
C PHE A 3 18.85 -19.55 49.35
N LYS A 4 18.03 -19.59 48.28
CA LYS A 4 17.41 -18.40 47.66
C LYS A 4 16.45 -18.81 46.52
N ARG A 5 15.16 -18.90 46.85
CA ARG A 5 14.05 -18.42 46.02
C ARG A 5 13.79 -16.96 46.46
N ILE A 6 13.20 -16.13 45.60
CA ILE A 6 12.93 -14.67 45.70
C ILE A 6 13.93 -13.83 44.90
N THR A 7 13.77 -13.84 43.57
CA THR A 7 14.05 -12.70 42.67
C THR A 7 13.15 -12.80 41.43
N LEU A 8 11.84 -13.00 41.64
CA LEU A 8 10.84 -12.94 40.57
C LEU A 8 9.47 -12.59 41.20
N LEU A 9 9.42 -11.47 41.91
CA LEU A 9 8.20 -10.91 42.49
C LEU A 9 8.34 -9.40 42.83
N LEU A 10 9.16 -8.68 42.06
CA LEU A 10 9.52 -7.27 42.37
C LEU A 10 9.57 -6.34 41.15
N LEU A 11 8.93 -6.70 40.04
CA LEU A 11 8.61 -5.76 38.95
C LEU A 11 7.11 -5.68 38.61
N LEU A 12 6.25 -6.30 39.44
CA LEU A 12 4.79 -6.31 39.26
C LEU A 12 4.05 -5.48 40.33
N VAL A 13 4.76 -4.59 41.04
CA VAL A 13 4.18 -3.72 42.10
C VAL A 13 4.70 -2.27 41.97
N ALA A 14 4.77 -1.75 40.74
CA ALA A 14 5.09 -0.34 40.48
C ALA A 14 4.02 0.43 39.68
N CYS A 15 2.92 -0.21 39.24
CA CYS A 15 1.86 0.48 38.47
C CYS A 15 0.53 0.70 39.21
N LEU A 16 0.41 0.35 40.50
CA LEU A 16 -0.79 0.66 41.29
C LEU A 16 -0.40 1.26 42.63
N THR A 17 -0.19 2.59 42.67
CA THR A 17 -0.48 3.50 43.80
C THR A 17 -0.01 4.93 43.47
N SER A 18 -0.77 5.64 42.63
CA SER A 18 -0.87 7.11 42.67
C SER A 18 -2.34 7.49 42.43
N LEU A 19 -3.15 7.21 43.44
CA LEU A 19 -4.56 7.58 43.53
C LEU A 19 -4.64 9.05 43.99
N VAL A 20 -5.44 9.86 43.28
CA VAL A 20 -6.32 10.93 43.78
C VAL A 20 -5.80 11.82 44.92
N MET A 21 -5.55 13.10 44.61
CA MET A 21 -6.09 14.26 45.36
C MET A 21 -5.58 15.56 44.74
N PHE A 22 -6.48 16.40 44.21
CA PHE A 22 -6.69 17.78 44.67
C PHE A 22 -7.84 18.44 43.88
N THR A 23 -8.95 18.68 44.56
CA THR A 23 -9.96 19.66 44.18
C THR A 23 -9.92 20.84 45.16
N ALA A 24 -10.17 22.02 44.59
CA ALA A 24 -10.79 23.21 45.18
C ALA A 24 -9.95 24.30 45.90
N ALA A 25 -10.09 25.50 45.30
CA ALA A 25 -10.40 26.82 45.89
C ALA A 25 -9.26 27.80 46.21
N CYS A 26 -9.21 28.97 45.53
CA CYS A 26 -9.94 30.17 45.98
C CYS A 26 -9.83 31.41 45.04
N LYS A 27 -11.01 31.87 44.59
CA LYS A 27 -11.55 33.24 44.42
C LYS A 27 -10.69 34.52 44.65
N LYS A 28 -10.85 35.44 43.67
CA LYS A 28 -11.31 36.87 43.73
C LYS A 28 -10.30 38.03 43.81
N GLY A 29 -10.50 38.99 42.89
CA GLY A 29 -10.14 40.43 42.99
C GLY A 29 -9.88 41.05 41.60
N SER A 30 -10.87 41.50 40.83
CA SER A 30 -11.43 42.87 40.77
C SER A 30 -10.39 44.01 40.66
N GLY A 31 -10.42 44.74 39.53
CA GLY A 31 -9.76 46.03 39.35
C GLY A 31 -10.18 46.67 38.04
N ASN A 32 -10.91 47.77 38.13
CA ASN A 32 -11.65 48.48 37.08
C ASN A 32 -10.81 49.61 36.45
N ALA A 33 -11.30 50.08 35.28
CA ALA A 33 -11.29 51.46 34.77
C ALA A 33 -9.99 52.08 34.23
N SER A 34 -10.02 52.52 32.96
CA SER A 34 -10.30 53.90 32.54
C SER A 34 -9.97 54.04 31.04
N ASP A 35 -10.90 54.39 30.13
CA ASP A 35 -11.52 55.71 29.88
C ASP A 35 -10.79 56.51 28.78
N ALA A 36 -11.49 57.48 28.19
CA ALA A 36 -11.15 58.42 27.11
C ALA A 36 -11.37 57.88 25.66
N SER A 37 -12.52 58.12 25.01
CA SER A 37 -13.19 59.37 24.56
C SER A 37 -12.89 59.71 23.09
N MET A 38 -13.94 59.75 22.26
CA MET A 38 -14.45 60.93 21.53
C MET A 38 -13.51 61.41 20.40
N ASP A 39 -13.97 61.61 19.16
CA ASP A 39 -14.98 62.60 18.84
C ASP A 39 -15.58 62.35 17.45
N GLU A 40 -16.85 62.72 17.35
CA GLU A 40 -17.57 62.94 16.10
C GLU A 40 -17.08 64.25 15.46
N THR A 41 -17.25 64.42 14.16
CA THR A 41 -18.11 65.51 13.66
C THR A 41 -18.29 65.46 12.15
N THR A 42 -19.57 65.37 11.81
CA THR A 42 -20.24 65.73 10.58
C THR A 42 -20.02 67.18 10.15
N SER A 43 -20.10 67.46 8.85
CA SER A 43 -20.87 68.62 8.37
C SER A 43 -21.26 68.48 6.89
N ASP A 44 -22.57 68.33 6.67
CA ASP A 44 -23.29 68.62 5.44
C ASP A 44 -23.34 70.11 5.12
N SER A 45 -23.39 70.46 3.83
CA SER A 45 -24.32 71.46 3.23
C SER A 45 -24.06 71.53 1.72
N VAL A 46 -24.99 71.21 0.79
CA VAL A 46 -26.19 72.00 0.37
C VAL A 46 -25.77 73.32 -0.30
N VAL A 47 -26.21 73.81 -1.48
CA VAL A 47 -27.15 73.47 -2.56
C VAL A 47 -26.98 74.56 -3.66
N THR A 48 -27.14 74.20 -4.94
CA THR A 48 -27.60 74.95 -6.15
C THR A 48 -27.19 76.42 -6.42
N SER A 49 -26.92 76.76 -7.69
CA SER A 49 -27.93 77.33 -8.62
C SER A 49 -27.34 77.83 -9.96
N ASP A 50 -28.15 77.68 -11.01
CA ASP A 50 -28.03 78.16 -12.40
C ASP A 50 -27.52 79.59 -12.61
N GLU A 51 -26.91 79.85 -13.78
CA GLU A 51 -27.49 80.67 -14.88
C GLU A 51 -26.42 81.07 -15.92
N THR A 52 -26.66 80.70 -17.18
CA THR A 52 -26.13 81.32 -18.42
C THR A 52 -26.88 82.64 -18.70
N PRO A 53 -26.31 83.67 -19.38
CA PRO A 53 -26.22 83.61 -20.86
C PRO A 53 -25.12 84.45 -21.59
N ASP A 54 -24.84 83.99 -22.81
CA ASP A 54 -24.52 84.70 -24.07
C ASP A 54 -23.21 85.49 -24.25
N SER A 55 -22.37 85.05 -25.20
CA SER A 55 -22.22 85.68 -26.54
C SER A 55 -20.82 85.57 -27.17
N SER A 56 -20.84 85.36 -28.49
CA SER A 56 -19.83 85.65 -29.54
C SER A 56 -18.61 84.73 -29.74
N ASP A 57 -18.64 84.07 -30.91
CA ASP A 57 -17.58 83.87 -31.93
C ASP A 57 -16.11 83.98 -31.49
N ASP A 58 -15.36 82.89 -31.62
CA ASP A 58 -14.32 82.81 -32.66
C ASP A 58 -13.87 81.35 -32.90
N SER A 59 -13.54 81.12 -34.16
CA SER A 59 -13.06 79.91 -34.82
C SER A 59 -11.72 79.38 -34.29
N THR A 60 -11.70 78.12 -33.86
CA THR A 60 -10.57 77.19 -34.05
C THR A 60 -11.09 75.77 -33.89
N THR A 61 -11.12 74.99 -34.97
CA THR A 61 -11.21 73.53 -34.93
C THR A 61 -9.88 72.98 -34.41
N PRO A 62 -9.83 72.28 -33.26
CA PRO A 62 -8.75 71.36 -32.98
C PRO A 62 -9.03 70.10 -33.79
N ASP A 63 -8.09 69.73 -34.64
CA ASP A 63 -8.00 68.42 -35.25
C ASP A 63 -7.68 67.44 -34.11
N ASP A 64 -8.71 66.95 -33.43
CA ASP A 64 -8.57 65.91 -32.41
C ASP A 64 -8.52 64.57 -33.13
N SER A 65 -7.35 64.25 -33.68
CA SER A 65 -7.03 62.90 -34.11
C SER A 65 -6.82 62.04 -32.85
N THR A 66 -7.90 61.68 -32.18
CA THR A 66 -7.89 60.52 -31.28
C THR A 66 -7.54 59.31 -32.14
N THR A 67 -6.27 58.93 -32.13
CA THR A 67 -5.84 57.61 -32.57
C THR A 67 -6.47 56.63 -31.59
N SER A 68 -7.59 56.01 -31.99
CA SER A 68 -8.06 54.80 -31.31
C SER A 68 -6.98 53.74 -31.53
N GLN A 69 -6.09 53.57 -30.56
CA GLN A 69 -5.27 52.37 -30.54
C GLN A 69 -6.25 51.20 -30.41
N GLU A 70 -6.28 50.33 -31.42
CA GLU A 70 -7.00 49.07 -31.27
C GLU A 70 -6.45 48.36 -30.02
N PRO A 71 -7.32 47.86 -29.13
CA PRO A 71 -6.85 47.17 -27.95
C PRO A 71 -6.05 45.92 -28.35
N ASP A 72 -5.01 45.62 -27.59
CA ASP A 72 -4.27 44.37 -27.76
C ASP A 72 -5.25 43.18 -27.69
N LEU A 73 -5.16 42.26 -28.65
CA LEU A 73 -6.07 41.12 -28.76
C LEU A 73 -5.34 39.84 -28.34
N ILE A 74 -5.79 39.23 -27.26
CA ILE A 74 -5.32 37.91 -26.82
C ILE A 74 -6.10 36.83 -27.59
N LEU A 75 -5.36 35.88 -28.17
CA LEU A 75 -5.89 34.75 -28.91
C LEU A 75 -5.50 33.43 -28.28
N ILE A 76 -6.46 32.51 -28.23
CA ILE A 76 -6.24 31.12 -27.87
C ILE A 76 -5.94 30.34 -29.15
N THR A 77 -4.74 29.77 -29.21
CA THR A 77 -4.25 29.04 -30.39
C THR A 77 -4.17 27.53 -30.18
N GLY A 78 -4.31 27.08 -28.93
CA GLY A 78 -4.38 25.67 -28.60
C GLY A 78 -4.86 25.45 -27.17
N VAL A 79 -5.55 24.34 -26.97
CA VAL A 79 -5.88 23.79 -25.66
C VAL A 79 -5.32 22.36 -25.67
N SER A 80 -4.70 21.95 -24.58
CA SER A 80 -4.19 20.60 -24.38
C SER A 80 -4.79 20.03 -23.10
N PRO A 81 -5.21 18.76 -23.11
CA PRO A 81 -5.69 18.12 -21.91
C PRO A 81 -4.65 18.19 -20.79
N ASN A 82 -5.12 18.20 -19.55
CA ASN A 82 -4.30 18.05 -18.37
C ASN A 82 -3.43 16.77 -18.52
N SER A 83 -2.12 16.92 -18.27
CA SER A 83 -1.14 15.85 -18.44
C SER A 83 -1.45 14.63 -17.59
N ASP A 84 -2.02 14.81 -16.39
CA ASP A 84 -2.36 13.71 -15.50
C ASP A 84 -3.54 12.91 -16.02
N PHE A 85 -4.47 13.53 -16.78
CA PHE A 85 -5.55 12.80 -17.44
C PHE A 85 -5.06 12.01 -18.65
N LEU A 86 -4.04 12.53 -19.35
CA LEU A 86 -3.34 11.75 -20.40
C LEU A 86 -2.63 10.56 -19.78
N LEU A 87 -1.96 10.75 -18.64
CA LEU A 87 -1.28 9.70 -17.90
C LEU A 87 -2.25 8.64 -17.37
N TYR A 88 -3.36 9.03 -16.75
CA TYR A 88 -4.44 8.14 -16.35
C TYR A 88 -4.89 7.24 -17.50
N ASN A 89 -5.21 7.84 -18.66
CA ASN A 89 -5.65 7.10 -19.84
C ASN A 89 -4.57 6.14 -20.37
N ASN A 90 -3.29 6.54 -20.31
CA ASN A 90 -2.18 5.68 -20.68
C ASN A 90 -2.00 4.52 -19.69
N ASN A 91 -2.13 4.77 -18.38
CA ASN A 91 -1.91 3.76 -17.35
C ASN A 91 -2.98 2.67 -17.37
N LYS A 92 -4.23 3.02 -17.70
CA LYS A 92 -5.32 2.06 -17.89
C LYS A 92 -5.48 1.55 -19.33
N SER A 93 -4.50 1.78 -20.20
CA SER A 93 -4.50 1.21 -21.55
C SER A 93 -3.76 -0.10 -21.60
N GLU A 94 -4.06 -0.92 -22.61
CA GLU A 94 -3.33 -2.15 -22.87
C GLU A 94 -1.86 -1.85 -23.23
N LYS A 95 -0.93 -2.53 -22.56
CA LYS A 95 0.51 -2.45 -22.70
C LYS A 95 1.05 -3.77 -23.26
N GLU A 96 2.19 -3.67 -23.95
CA GLU A 96 2.96 -4.82 -24.42
C GLU A 96 3.63 -5.55 -23.24
N GLU A 97 4.23 -4.78 -22.33
CA GLU A 97 4.80 -5.29 -21.08
C GLU A 97 3.72 -5.43 -20.01
N LYS A 98 3.29 -6.67 -19.78
CA LYS A 98 2.17 -6.97 -18.88
C LYS A 98 2.48 -6.81 -17.40
N GLU A 99 3.75 -6.89 -16.99
CA GLU A 99 4.15 -6.68 -15.58
C GLU A 99 3.77 -5.27 -15.09
N ASN A 100 3.84 -4.28 -15.97
CA ASN A 100 3.50 -2.87 -15.68
C ASN A 100 2.04 -2.50 -16.01
N GLU A 101 1.20 -3.47 -16.37
CA GLU A 101 -0.22 -3.28 -16.73
C GLU A 101 -1.13 -3.64 -15.54
N PHE A 102 -2.12 -2.81 -15.24
CA PHE A 102 -3.14 -3.14 -14.25
C PHE A 102 -4.06 -4.27 -14.75
N ALA A 103 -4.57 -5.10 -13.85
CA ALA A 103 -5.42 -6.24 -14.24
C ALA A 103 -6.82 -5.80 -14.72
N ASP A 104 -7.44 -4.83 -14.04
CA ASP A 104 -8.69 -4.19 -14.46
C ASP A 104 -8.41 -2.81 -15.06
N LEU A 105 -8.73 -2.64 -16.34
CA LEU A 105 -8.53 -1.42 -17.12
C LEU A 105 -9.80 -0.55 -17.24
N THR A 106 -10.91 -0.98 -16.61
CA THR A 106 -12.25 -0.43 -16.84
C THR A 106 -12.73 0.54 -15.76
N ARG A 107 -11.92 0.79 -14.72
CA ARG A 107 -12.32 1.60 -13.57
C ARG A 107 -12.54 3.06 -13.96
N THR A 108 -13.62 3.62 -13.44
CA THR A 108 -13.96 5.05 -13.60
C THR A 108 -13.01 5.91 -12.75
N TYR A 109 -12.70 7.11 -13.25
CA TYR A 109 -11.92 8.09 -12.50
C TYR A 109 -12.70 8.54 -11.25
N LEU A 110 -12.10 8.38 -10.07
CA LEU A 110 -12.71 8.76 -8.80
C LEU A 110 -12.32 10.18 -8.42
N VAL A 111 -13.25 10.88 -7.79
CA VAL A 111 -13.10 12.25 -7.27
C VAL A 111 -13.75 12.32 -5.89
N GLY A 112 -13.12 13.03 -4.97
CA GLY A 112 -13.57 13.26 -3.61
C GLY A 112 -14.37 14.56 -3.47
N ASP A 113 -15.17 14.66 -2.42
CA ASP A 113 -15.92 15.85 -2.04
C ASP A 113 -15.32 16.63 -0.85
N ASP A 114 -14.30 16.11 -0.16
CA ASP A 114 -13.70 16.79 1.03
C ASP A 114 -12.93 18.08 0.66
N ASN A 115 -12.54 18.24 -0.61
CA ASN A 115 -11.87 19.42 -1.14
C ASN A 115 -12.12 19.56 -2.65
N ALA A 116 -11.86 20.76 -3.20
CA ALA A 116 -12.13 21.04 -4.59
C ALA A 116 -11.27 20.21 -5.56
N PHE A 117 -11.91 19.64 -6.58
CA PHE A 117 -11.26 18.87 -7.65
C PHE A 117 -10.87 19.77 -8.83
N SER A 118 -9.60 19.76 -9.25
CA SER A 118 -9.11 20.52 -10.40
C SER A 118 -9.17 19.75 -11.72
N MET A 119 -9.67 20.41 -12.76
CA MET A 119 -9.63 19.92 -14.14
C MET A 119 -8.92 20.90 -15.10
N LYS A 120 -8.06 21.78 -14.60
CA LYS A 120 -7.45 22.86 -15.39
C LYS A 120 -6.71 22.34 -16.63
N PRO A 121 -7.08 22.78 -17.85
CA PRO A 121 -6.36 22.40 -19.07
C PRO A 121 -5.15 23.32 -19.30
N SER A 122 -4.20 22.86 -20.10
CA SER A 122 -3.10 23.72 -20.59
C SER A 122 -3.56 24.53 -21.80
N VAL A 123 -3.33 25.84 -21.82
CA VAL A 123 -3.78 26.73 -22.90
C VAL A 123 -2.60 27.50 -23.49
N THR A 124 -2.51 27.56 -24.82
CA THR A 124 -1.50 28.34 -25.54
C THR A 124 -2.09 29.66 -26.03
N PHE A 125 -1.61 30.76 -25.46
CA PHE A 125 -2.04 32.10 -25.83
C PHE A 125 -1.05 32.81 -26.75
N ARG A 126 -1.58 33.71 -27.57
CA ARG A 126 -0.80 34.70 -28.30
C ARG A 126 -1.44 36.08 -28.15
N ILE A 127 -0.65 37.13 -28.31
CA ILE A 127 -1.14 38.51 -28.28
C ILE A 127 -0.85 39.19 -29.62
N TYR A 128 -1.88 39.84 -30.18
CA TYR A 128 -1.71 40.84 -31.24
C TYR A 128 -1.62 42.21 -30.60
N LYS A 129 -0.45 42.84 -30.70
CA LYS A 129 -0.27 44.22 -30.25
C LYS A 129 -0.75 45.19 -31.32
N ALA A 130 -1.30 46.32 -30.88
CA ALA A 130 -1.73 47.38 -31.79
C ALA A 130 -0.62 47.78 -32.78
N GLY A 131 -0.84 47.56 -34.08
CA GLY A 131 0.12 47.89 -35.14
C GLY A 131 1.14 46.80 -35.48
N GLU A 132 1.02 45.60 -34.91
CA GLU A 132 1.83 44.43 -35.26
C GLU A 132 1.01 43.38 -36.04
N ASP A 133 1.57 42.90 -37.15
CA ASP A 133 0.91 41.89 -38.01
C ASP A 133 1.15 40.43 -37.56
N ILE A 134 2.01 40.23 -36.56
CA ILE A 134 2.45 38.89 -36.14
C ILE A 134 2.13 38.71 -34.65
N PRO A 135 1.32 37.69 -34.29
CA PRO A 135 0.98 37.46 -32.90
C PRO A 135 2.13 36.76 -32.18
N GLU A 136 2.57 37.34 -31.06
CA GLU A 136 3.66 36.84 -30.23
C GLU A 136 3.15 35.88 -29.15
N PRO A 137 3.97 34.92 -28.66
CA PRO A 137 3.62 34.12 -27.49
C PRO A 137 3.31 35.02 -26.28
N TYR A 138 2.23 34.69 -25.57
CA TYR A 138 1.80 35.43 -24.39
C TYR A 138 1.39 34.44 -23.29
N ASN A 139 1.67 34.77 -22.04
CA ASN A 139 1.24 33.99 -20.88
C ASN A 139 0.49 34.93 -19.94
N PRO A 140 -0.86 34.93 -19.95
CA PRO A 140 -1.64 35.74 -19.02
C PRO A 140 -1.37 35.31 -17.57
N GLU A 141 -1.43 36.26 -16.63
CA GLU A 141 -1.36 35.95 -15.19
C GLU A 141 -2.57 35.13 -14.75
N THR A 142 -3.76 35.50 -15.23
CA THR A 142 -5.03 34.81 -14.95
C THR A 142 -5.87 34.70 -16.22
N TRP A 143 -6.72 33.67 -16.30
CA TRP A 143 -7.66 33.49 -17.39
C TRP A 143 -8.90 32.76 -16.90
N ASN A 144 -10.08 33.16 -17.37
CA ASN A 144 -11.34 32.51 -17.02
C ASN A 144 -11.66 31.36 -17.96
N TYR A 145 -12.37 30.39 -17.43
CA TYR A 145 -12.81 29.20 -18.13
C TYR A 145 -14.30 29.00 -17.92
N VAL A 146 -14.95 28.38 -18.91
CA VAL A 146 -16.29 27.83 -18.74
C VAL A 146 -16.14 26.39 -18.28
N LEU A 147 -16.74 26.08 -17.14
CA LEU A 147 -16.78 24.75 -16.56
C LEU A 147 -18.24 24.29 -16.45
N ASN A 148 -18.57 23.23 -17.18
CA ASN A 148 -19.89 22.63 -17.23
C ASN A 148 -19.88 21.29 -16.49
N VAL A 149 -20.83 21.10 -15.57
CA VAL A 149 -21.02 19.86 -14.81
C VAL A 149 -22.29 19.17 -15.30
N TYR A 150 -22.18 17.89 -15.65
CA TYR A 150 -23.31 17.07 -16.09
C TYR A 150 -23.48 15.88 -15.15
N VAL A 151 -24.73 15.54 -14.80
CA VAL A 151 -25.05 14.34 -14.00
C VAL A 151 -25.60 13.22 -14.90
N MET A 152 -25.26 11.97 -14.60
CA MET A 152 -25.84 10.80 -15.27
C MET A 152 -27.31 10.62 -14.84
N ASN A 153 -28.24 10.69 -15.80
CA ASN A 153 -29.65 10.39 -15.60
C ASN A 153 -30.07 9.25 -16.54
N GLY A 154 -30.22 8.05 -15.97
CA GLY A 154 -30.46 6.83 -16.75
C GLY A 154 -29.24 6.46 -17.59
N THR A 155 -29.27 6.78 -18.88
CA THR A 155 -28.18 6.48 -19.82
C THR A 155 -27.60 7.73 -20.51
N GLN A 156 -27.96 8.93 -20.04
CA GLN A 156 -27.52 10.20 -20.64
C GLN A 156 -27.01 11.17 -19.57
N TYR A 157 -26.00 11.95 -19.95
CA TYR A 157 -25.51 13.07 -19.14
C TYR A 157 -26.32 14.33 -19.41
N VAL A 158 -26.89 14.92 -18.36
CA VAL A 158 -27.71 16.14 -18.40
C VAL A 158 -26.94 17.28 -17.73
N LEU A 159 -26.88 18.45 -18.38
CA LEU A 159 -26.21 19.63 -17.84
C LEU A 159 -26.93 20.09 -16.57
N LEU A 160 -26.16 20.35 -15.51
CA LEU A 160 -26.67 20.94 -14.28
C LEU A 160 -26.66 22.47 -14.39
N GLU A 161 -27.79 23.09 -14.06
CA GLU A 161 -27.94 24.55 -14.03
C GLU A 161 -28.78 24.97 -12.81
N GLY A 162 -28.59 26.20 -12.32
CA GLY A 162 -29.41 26.76 -11.25
C GLY A 162 -29.42 25.89 -9.97
N GLU A 163 -30.62 25.61 -9.45
CA GLU A 163 -30.81 24.83 -8.22
C GLU A 163 -30.29 23.39 -8.33
N ASP A 164 -30.37 22.79 -9.53
CA ASP A 164 -29.88 21.43 -9.77
C ASP A 164 -28.34 21.38 -9.67
N LEU A 165 -27.63 22.44 -10.08
CA LEU A 165 -26.19 22.53 -9.92
C LEU A 165 -25.80 22.66 -8.44
N THR A 166 -26.45 23.59 -7.72
CA THR A 166 -26.16 23.83 -6.30
C THR A 166 -26.50 22.67 -5.38
N THR A 167 -27.29 21.70 -5.86
CA THR A 167 -27.55 20.45 -5.14
C THR A 167 -26.31 19.57 -5.08
N TYR A 168 -25.46 19.59 -6.11
CA TYR A 168 -24.31 18.68 -6.22
C TYR A 168 -22.95 19.39 -6.09
N VAL A 169 -22.93 20.72 -6.27
CA VAL A 169 -21.70 21.52 -6.35
C VAL A 169 -21.84 22.75 -5.45
N GLU A 170 -20.96 22.88 -4.48
CA GLU A 170 -20.90 24.05 -3.57
C GLU A 170 -20.29 25.26 -4.27
N ALA A 171 -19.21 25.05 -5.02
CA ALA A 171 -18.47 26.11 -5.69
C ALA A 171 -17.82 25.65 -7.00
N VAL A 172 -17.70 26.59 -7.94
CA VAL A 172 -16.89 26.44 -9.15
C VAL A 172 -15.93 27.61 -9.23
N ASP A 173 -14.64 27.32 -9.29
CA ASP A 173 -13.61 28.33 -9.58
C ASP A 173 -13.33 28.34 -11.08
N ALA A 174 -13.80 29.39 -11.75
CA ALA A 174 -13.63 29.56 -13.19
C ALA A 174 -12.18 29.86 -13.60
N GLU A 175 -11.30 30.29 -12.70
CA GLU A 175 -9.89 30.62 -13.00
C GLU A 175 -8.97 29.41 -12.77
N ASN A 176 -9.23 28.67 -11.69
CA ASN A 176 -8.48 27.45 -11.34
C ASN A 176 -9.11 26.17 -11.90
N CYS A 177 -10.28 26.28 -12.51
CA CYS A 177 -11.06 25.16 -13.04
C CYS A 177 -11.30 24.09 -11.97
N THR A 178 -11.66 24.51 -10.76
CA THR A 178 -11.96 23.59 -9.66
C THR A 178 -13.46 23.48 -9.43
N VAL A 179 -13.89 22.29 -9.01
CA VAL A 179 -15.27 21.98 -8.63
C VAL A 179 -15.25 21.47 -7.19
N ASP A 180 -16.01 22.12 -6.33
CA ASP A 180 -16.22 21.68 -4.95
C ASP A 180 -17.56 20.93 -4.88
N PHE A 181 -17.50 19.62 -4.65
CA PHE A 181 -18.70 18.77 -4.66
C PHE A 181 -19.36 18.77 -3.28
N THR A 182 -20.68 18.74 -3.25
CA THR A 182 -21.44 18.52 -2.00
C THR A 182 -21.48 17.03 -1.65
N ALA A 183 -21.81 16.71 -0.40
CA ALA A 183 -22.12 15.33 0.02
C ALA A 183 -23.26 14.66 -0.80
N ASP A 184 -24.21 15.42 -1.36
CA ASP A 184 -25.27 14.87 -2.22
C ASP A 184 -24.75 14.34 -3.57
N ALA A 185 -23.51 14.67 -3.95
CA ALA A 185 -22.85 14.13 -5.15
C ALA A 185 -22.25 12.73 -4.91
N ILE A 186 -22.01 12.34 -3.66
CA ILE A 186 -21.38 11.06 -3.30
C ILE A 186 -22.16 9.89 -3.92
N GLY A 187 -21.44 9.00 -4.60
CA GLY A 187 -21.98 7.84 -5.31
C GLY A 187 -22.52 8.16 -6.72
N GLY A 188 -22.67 9.43 -7.07
CA GLY A 188 -23.10 9.90 -8.38
C GLY A 188 -22.03 9.79 -9.47
N SER A 189 -22.47 9.65 -10.72
CA SER A 189 -21.60 9.71 -11.90
C SER A 189 -21.81 11.02 -12.64
N PHE A 190 -20.71 11.68 -12.96
CA PHE A 190 -20.71 13.00 -13.59
C PHE A 190 -19.81 13.02 -14.81
N LYS A 191 -20.10 13.94 -15.72
CA LYS A 191 -19.18 14.35 -16.78
C LYS A 191 -18.87 15.81 -16.58
N LEU A 192 -17.60 16.17 -16.63
CA LEU A 192 -17.14 17.54 -16.59
C LEU A 192 -16.67 17.96 -17.98
N GLU A 193 -16.98 19.18 -18.41
CA GLU A 193 -16.45 19.81 -19.64
C GLU A 193 -15.86 21.17 -19.29
N VAL A 194 -14.61 21.42 -19.69
CA VAL A 194 -13.93 22.70 -19.50
C VAL A 194 -13.33 23.23 -20.80
N TYR A 195 -13.42 24.54 -21.00
CA TYR A 195 -12.75 25.26 -22.09
C TYR A 195 -12.50 26.73 -21.70
N PRO A 196 -11.42 27.36 -22.19
CA PRO A 196 -11.14 28.75 -21.88
C PRO A 196 -12.21 29.70 -22.44
N GLU A 197 -12.48 30.80 -21.73
CA GLU A 197 -13.26 31.91 -22.29
C GLU A 197 -12.51 32.57 -23.46
N GLY A 198 -13.22 33.26 -24.36
CA GLY A 198 -12.62 33.96 -25.50
C GLY A 198 -12.42 33.09 -26.76
N LEU A 199 -12.90 31.84 -26.77
CA LEU A 199 -12.96 31.03 -27.97
C LEU A 199 -13.96 31.58 -29.00
N THR A 200 -13.59 31.52 -30.28
CA THR A 200 -14.51 31.86 -31.39
C THR A 200 -15.61 30.81 -31.55
N ALA A 201 -16.72 31.19 -32.20
CA ALA A 201 -17.82 30.26 -32.52
C ALA A 201 -17.36 29.01 -33.28
N LYS A 202 -16.32 29.14 -34.13
CA LYS A 202 -15.71 28.00 -34.82
C LYS A 202 -14.97 27.09 -33.85
N GLN A 203 -14.16 27.65 -32.94
CA GLN A 203 -13.41 26.88 -31.94
C GLN A 203 -14.34 26.17 -30.95
N LEU A 204 -15.47 26.77 -30.56
CA LEU A 204 -16.46 26.14 -29.67
C LEU A 204 -17.08 24.86 -30.27
N THR A 205 -17.08 24.69 -31.59
CA THR A 205 -17.55 23.47 -32.25
C THR A 205 -16.47 22.39 -32.39
N ASP A 206 -15.22 22.74 -32.09
CA ASP A 206 -14.08 21.84 -32.23
C ASP A 206 -13.72 21.23 -30.86
N ALA A 207 -13.84 19.91 -30.77
CA ALA A 207 -13.53 19.17 -29.55
C ALA A 207 -12.07 19.33 -29.10
N ALA A 208 -11.14 19.71 -30.00
CA ALA A 208 -9.75 19.98 -29.63
C ALA A 208 -9.57 21.17 -28.68
N TYR A 209 -10.57 22.04 -28.55
CA TYR A 209 -10.57 23.18 -27.63
C TYR A 209 -11.28 22.90 -26.31
N LYS A 210 -11.78 21.67 -26.11
CA LYS A 210 -12.53 21.26 -24.93
C LYS A 210 -11.87 20.06 -24.28
N GLN A 211 -11.84 20.06 -22.96
CA GLN A 211 -11.45 18.88 -22.20
C GLN A 211 -12.68 18.33 -21.49
N THR A 212 -12.87 17.02 -21.58
CA THR A 212 -13.97 16.30 -20.93
C THR A 212 -13.43 15.17 -20.07
N LEU A 213 -14.02 14.93 -18.90
CA LEU A 213 -13.70 13.80 -18.04
C LEU A 213 -14.99 13.21 -17.44
N GLU A 214 -15.16 11.90 -17.51
CA GLU A 214 -16.20 11.19 -16.79
C GLU A 214 -15.66 10.70 -15.45
N ILE A 215 -16.38 10.99 -14.38
CA ILE A 215 -15.97 10.76 -12.99
C ILE A 215 -17.08 10.10 -12.19
N LYS A 216 -16.68 9.49 -11.07
CA LYS A 216 -17.59 9.12 -9.98
C LYS A 216 -17.13 9.81 -8.71
N VAL A 217 -18.06 10.50 -8.05
CA VAL A 217 -17.78 11.17 -6.78
C VAL A 217 -17.93 10.18 -5.62
N ILE A 218 -17.00 10.20 -4.68
CA ILE A 218 -17.03 9.42 -3.44
C ILE A 218 -16.70 10.33 -2.25
N ASP A 219 -17.01 9.85 -1.04
CA ASP A 219 -16.59 10.50 0.21
C ASP A 219 -15.05 10.41 0.34
N GLY A 220 -14.34 11.53 0.30
CA GLY A 220 -12.90 11.56 0.49
C GLY A 220 -12.15 12.77 -0.06
N TYR A 221 -10.83 12.76 0.15
CA TYR A 221 -9.93 13.88 -0.15
C TYR A 221 -9.12 13.67 -1.44
N ASN A 222 -9.15 14.67 -2.31
CA ASN A 222 -8.39 14.74 -3.56
C ASN A 222 -6.93 15.13 -3.25
N VAL A 223 -5.98 14.22 -3.51
CA VAL A 223 -4.53 14.37 -3.24
C VAL A 223 -3.81 14.83 -4.52
N TYR A 224 -3.13 15.97 -4.42
CA TYR A 224 -2.35 16.62 -5.46
C TYR A 224 -0.88 16.81 -5.11
N ASP A 225 -0.49 16.58 -3.85
CA ASP A 225 0.88 16.75 -3.37
C ASP A 225 1.30 15.57 -2.48
N GLU A 226 2.59 15.25 -2.51
CA GLU A 226 3.21 14.16 -1.76
C GLU A 226 2.96 14.29 -0.25
N LYS A 227 2.96 15.52 0.29
CA LYS A 227 2.71 15.78 1.71
C LYS A 227 1.29 15.47 2.15
N GLU A 228 0.33 15.52 1.21
CA GLU A 228 -1.07 15.23 1.47
C GLU A 228 -1.32 13.73 1.67
N LEU A 229 -0.37 12.84 1.31
CA LEU A 229 -0.41 11.43 1.69
C LEU A 229 -0.45 11.25 3.22
N SER A 230 -0.01 12.25 3.98
CA SER A 230 -0.12 12.28 5.44
C SER A 230 -1.57 12.17 5.95
N TYR A 231 -2.59 12.46 5.12
CA TYR A 231 -4.01 12.26 5.47
C TYR A 231 -4.43 10.79 5.57
N ILE A 232 -3.61 9.85 5.08
CA ILE A 232 -3.74 8.43 5.43
C ILE A 232 -3.69 8.29 6.95
N SER A 233 -2.76 9.01 7.60
CA SER A 233 -2.60 8.97 9.05
C SER A 233 -3.57 9.90 9.76
N ASN A 234 -4.23 9.34 10.78
CA ASN A 234 -5.06 10.11 11.72
C ASN A 234 -4.33 10.49 13.01
N GLU A 235 -3.00 10.34 13.06
CA GLU A 235 -2.15 10.67 14.23
C GLU A 235 -2.56 9.97 15.53
N GLN A 236 -3.34 8.89 15.41
CA GLN A 236 -3.69 8.01 16.51
C GLN A 236 -2.91 6.73 16.31
N GLY A 237 -2.06 6.42 17.28
CA GLY A 237 -1.35 5.17 17.37
C GLY A 237 -1.40 4.72 18.80
N SER A 238 -2.17 3.66 19.06
CA SER A 238 -2.27 3.02 20.36
C SER A 238 -0.94 2.42 20.83
N LEU A 239 -0.10 2.01 19.87
CA LEU A 239 1.19 1.40 20.15
C LEU A 239 2.20 2.43 20.68
N PRO A 240 2.87 2.15 21.82
CA PRO A 240 3.86 3.07 22.40
C PRO A 240 4.99 3.47 21.46
N GLU A 241 5.37 2.58 20.53
CA GLU A 241 6.40 2.85 19.50
C GLU A 241 6.02 3.98 18.54
N ASN A 242 4.72 4.23 18.35
CA ASN A 242 4.22 5.27 17.44
C ASN A 242 4.06 6.64 18.11
N ALA A 243 4.08 6.71 19.45
CA ALA A 243 3.76 7.94 20.18
C ALA A 243 4.68 9.14 19.84
N PRO A 244 6.02 8.99 19.71
CA PRO A 244 6.88 10.10 19.29
C PRO A 244 6.59 10.58 17.87
N PHE A 245 6.21 9.66 16.97
CA PHE A 245 5.96 9.96 15.56
C PHE A 245 4.60 10.65 15.33
N ASN A 246 3.58 10.33 16.13
CA ASN A 246 2.27 11.00 16.06
C ASN A 246 2.40 12.52 16.31
N ALA A 247 3.19 12.91 17.31
CA ALA A 247 3.44 14.32 17.60
C ALA A 247 4.21 15.02 16.47
N ALA A 248 5.15 14.32 15.83
CA ALA A 248 5.91 14.83 14.70
C ALA A 248 5.02 15.05 13.48
N TRP A 249 4.12 14.11 13.17
CA TRP A 249 3.14 14.27 12.08
C TRP A 249 2.21 15.44 12.30
N LYS A 250 1.66 15.59 13.52
CA LYS A 250 0.83 16.73 13.86
C LYS A 250 1.53 18.07 13.58
N ALA A 251 2.75 18.22 14.09
CA ALA A 251 3.54 19.44 13.89
C ALA A 251 3.88 19.68 12.41
N TYR A 252 4.18 18.61 11.68
CA TYR A 252 4.46 18.67 10.24
C TYR A 252 3.24 19.14 9.44
N LYS A 253 2.05 18.58 9.71
CA LYS A 253 0.81 18.98 9.06
C LYS A 253 0.44 20.43 9.37
N GLU A 254 0.54 20.85 10.63
CA GLU A 254 0.34 22.25 11.03
C GLU A 254 1.29 23.20 10.29
N ALA A 255 2.57 22.84 10.16
CA ALA A 255 3.58 23.66 9.48
C ALA A 255 3.36 23.75 7.95
N ASN A 256 2.71 22.76 7.34
CA ASN A 256 2.42 22.71 5.92
C ASN A 256 0.97 23.09 5.57
N GLY A 257 0.17 23.54 6.55
CA GLY A 257 -1.22 23.94 6.31
C GLY A 257 -2.18 22.79 6.02
N LEU A 258 -1.83 21.56 6.40
CA LEU A 258 -2.61 20.35 6.16
C LEU A 258 -3.63 20.16 7.30
N THR A 259 -4.68 20.98 7.30
CA THR A 259 -5.65 21.07 8.43
C THR A 259 -6.95 20.31 8.20
N ALA A 260 -7.13 19.64 7.05
CA ALA A 260 -8.35 18.90 6.75
C ALA A 260 -8.50 17.68 7.68
N THR A 261 -9.74 17.33 8.00
CA THR A 261 -10.06 16.06 8.67
C THR A 261 -10.55 15.09 7.61
N VAL A 262 -9.72 14.10 7.26
CA VAL A 262 -10.04 13.10 6.23
C VAL A 262 -10.41 11.80 6.91
N ASN A 263 -11.66 11.36 6.77
CA ASN A 263 -12.16 10.18 7.49
C ASN A 263 -12.39 8.98 6.58
N ALA A 264 -12.84 9.19 5.34
CA ALA A 264 -13.33 8.13 4.46
C ALA A 264 -12.30 7.64 3.44
N ALA A 265 -11.63 8.53 2.70
CA ALA A 265 -10.66 8.09 1.71
C ALA A 265 -9.67 9.19 1.29
N ILE A 266 -8.56 8.77 0.69
CA ILE A 266 -7.73 9.62 -0.16
C ILE A 266 -7.75 9.13 -1.61
N ILE A 267 -7.65 10.07 -2.55
CA ILE A 267 -7.79 9.81 -3.99
C ILE A 267 -6.65 10.52 -4.73
N LEU A 268 -5.82 9.77 -5.46
CA LEU A 268 -4.70 10.35 -6.19
C LEU A 268 -5.16 10.96 -7.51
N HIS A 269 -4.58 12.11 -7.86
CA HIS A 269 -4.79 12.77 -9.15
C HIS A 269 -3.53 12.93 -10.00
N LYS A 270 -2.38 12.51 -9.48
CA LYS A 270 -1.09 12.49 -10.17
C LYS A 270 -0.19 11.39 -9.58
N ASN A 271 0.94 11.12 -10.23
CA ASN A 271 2.00 10.33 -9.61
C ASN A 271 2.64 11.10 -8.45
N MET A 272 2.97 10.39 -7.38
CA MET A 272 3.61 10.89 -6.16
C MET A 272 5.01 10.32 -6.05
N VAL A 273 6.03 11.16 -5.86
CA VAL A 273 7.41 10.71 -5.61
C VAL A 273 7.84 11.16 -4.22
N VAL A 274 7.74 10.26 -3.25
CA VAL A 274 7.97 10.54 -1.83
C VAL A 274 9.47 10.63 -1.55
N THR A 275 9.87 11.71 -0.92
CA THR A 275 11.24 12.00 -0.48
C THR A 275 11.29 12.26 1.03
N THR A 276 12.48 12.49 1.56
CA THR A 276 12.66 12.83 2.99
C THR A 276 11.98 14.14 3.38
N ASP A 277 11.72 15.04 2.43
CA ASP A 277 11.09 16.34 2.71
C ASP A 277 9.57 16.23 2.90
N ASP A 278 8.98 15.11 2.48
CA ASP A 278 7.53 14.84 2.53
C ASP A 278 7.12 14.12 3.83
N ILE A 279 8.09 13.76 4.67
CA ILE A 279 7.93 13.01 5.92
C ILE A 279 8.55 13.83 7.06
N PRO A 280 8.02 13.80 8.30
CA PRO A 280 8.62 14.50 9.41
C PRO A 280 10.07 14.05 9.65
N ALA A 281 10.97 15.01 9.90
CA ALA A 281 12.40 14.73 10.14
C ALA A 281 12.65 13.72 11.26
N ALA A 282 11.73 13.58 12.22
CA ALA A 282 11.79 12.62 13.32
C ALA A 282 11.90 11.15 12.87
N TYR A 283 11.48 10.83 11.63
CA TYR A 283 11.60 9.50 11.02
C TYR A 283 13.02 9.14 10.58
N PHE A 284 13.94 10.11 10.57
CA PHE A 284 15.31 9.94 10.12
C PHE A 284 16.27 10.21 11.28
N TYR A 285 17.43 9.56 11.25
CA TYR A 285 18.50 9.83 12.21
C TYR A 285 19.18 11.16 11.90
N SER A 286 19.39 11.98 12.93
CA SER A 286 20.14 13.24 12.87
C SER A 286 21.31 13.24 13.86
N ASP A 287 22.19 14.24 13.76
CA ASP A 287 23.39 14.36 14.59
C ASP A 287 23.09 14.84 16.03
N ASP A 288 21.87 15.34 16.24
CA ASP A 288 21.33 15.77 17.53
C ASP A 288 20.41 14.72 18.20
N ASP A 289 20.18 13.57 17.57
CA ASP A 289 19.43 12.46 18.16
C ASP A 289 20.18 11.87 19.37
N GLU A 290 19.46 11.62 20.47
CA GLU A 290 20.04 11.01 21.69
C GLU A 290 20.61 9.60 21.44
N ASP A 291 20.12 8.92 20.41
CA ASP A 291 20.53 7.57 20.01
C ASP A 291 21.77 7.58 19.09
N VAL A 292 22.33 8.74 18.74
CA VAL A 292 23.49 8.88 17.85
C VAL A 292 24.62 9.64 18.55
N THR A 293 25.79 9.00 18.69
CA THR A 293 26.98 9.61 19.28
C THR A 293 28.11 9.74 18.25
N PRO A 294 28.90 10.84 18.22
CA PRO A 294 30.06 10.97 17.33
C PRO A 294 31.16 9.90 17.49
N SER A 295 31.08 9.07 18.53
CA SER A 295 31.98 7.92 18.74
C SER A 295 31.42 6.60 18.21
N ASP A 296 30.18 6.57 17.75
CA ASP A 296 29.56 5.37 17.20
C ASP A 296 30.31 4.93 15.95
N ALA A 297 30.50 3.62 15.79
CA ALA A 297 31.28 3.05 14.68
C ALA A 297 30.65 3.35 13.30
N ASP A 298 29.34 3.61 13.27
CA ASP A 298 28.55 3.90 12.09
C ASP A 298 28.02 5.33 12.04
N TYR A 299 28.56 6.26 12.84
CA TYR A 299 28.11 7.65 12.93
C TYR A 299 27.91 8.30 11.54
N ASP A 300 28.93 8.27 10.67
CA ASP A 300 28.83 8.89 9.34
C ASP A 300 27.82 8.20 8.41
N ARG A 301 27.49 6.92 8.69
CA ARG A 301 26.59 6.12 7.87
C ARG A 301 25.13 6.31 8.29
N VAL A 302 24.86 6.49 9.59
CA VAL A 302 23.50 6.53 10.15
C VAL A 302 22.77 7.83 9.90
N ILE A 303 23.48 8.95 9.85
CA ILE A 303 22.86 10.27 9.62
C ILE A 303 22.08 10.30 8.31
N GLY A 304 20.82 10.71 8.38
CA GLY A 304 19.88 10.79 7.25
C GLY A 304 19.22 9.46 6.88
N THR A 305 19.53 8.36 7.56
CA THR A 305 18.86 7.06 7.33
C THR A 305 17.54 6.98 8.09
N MET A 306 16.61 6.15 7.62
CA MET A 306 15.35 5.93 8.32
C MET A 306 15.55 5.20 9.65
N LYS A 307 14.73 5.55 10.64
CA LYS A 307 14.60 4.82 11.89
C LYS A 307 13.75 3.55 11.68
N ASP A 308 14.12 2.48 12.38
CA ASP A 308 13.38 1.22 12.35
C ASP A 308 12.07 1.29 13.16
N ARG A 309 11.16 0.32 12.96
CA ARG A 309 9.82 0.19 13.56
C ARG A 309 8.88 1.37 13.29
N ALA A 310 9.27 2.32 12.47
CA ALA A 310 8.45 3.47 12.15
C ALA A 310 7.36 3.08 11.15
N GLY A 311 6.10 3.32 11.50
CA GLY A 311 5.02 3.37 10.51
C GLY A 311 4.96 4.77 9.92
N ILE A 312 5.23 4.93 8.62
CA ILE A 312 5.24 6.23 7.96
C ILE A 312 3.82 6.79 7.94
N TYR A 313 2.88 6.05 7.35
CA TYR A 313 1.46 6.39 7.31
C TYR A 313 0.66 5.39 8.16
N VAL A 314 0.36 5.77 9.41
CA VAL A 314 -0.35 4.92 10.38
C VAL A 314 -1.78 5.40 10.55
N ARG A 315 -2.74 4.49 10.38
CA ARG A 315 -4.16 4.74 10.70
C ARG A 315 -4.65 3.76 11.75
N GLU A 316 -5.07 4.29 12.89
CA GLU A 316 -5.83 3.56 13.90
C GLU A 316 -7.33 3.58 13.56
N PHE A 317 -7.96 2.43 13.57
CA PHE A 317 -9.39 2.27 13.30
C PHE A 317 -10.17 2.05 14.60
N GLY A 318 -11.27 2.76 14.74
CA GLY A 318 -12.34 2.43 15.68
C GLY A 318 -13.29 1.37 15.11
N PRO A 319 -14.20 0.84 15.96
CA PRO A 319 -15.18 -0.14 15.49
C PRO A 319 -16.12 0.42 14.43
N ASN A 320 -16.24 -0.31 13.32
CA ASN A 320 -17.04 0.02 12.12
C ASN A 320 -16.46 1.17 11.28
N ASP A 321 -15.22 1.58 11.54
CA ASP A 321 -14.54 2.56 10.68
C ASP A 321 -14.17 1.92 9.34
N SER A 322 -14.18 2.74 8.29
CA SER A 322 -13.67 2.36 6.98
C SER A 322 -12.73 3.43 6.42
N PHE A 323 -11.73 3.01 5.63
CA PHE A 323 -10.84 3.94 4.94
C PHE A 323 -10.37 3.40 3.58
N GLY A 324 -10.39 4.25 2.56
CA GLY A 324 -9.95 3.94 1.20
C GLY A 324 -8.69 4.68 0.77
N ILE A 325 -7.82 4.00 0.02
CA ILE A 325 -6.77 4.61 -0.79
C ILE A 325 -7.08 4.27 -2.26
N TYR A 326 -7.43 5.29 -3.04
CA TYR A 326 -7.78 5.14 -4.45
C TYR A 326 -6.74 5.81 -5.35
N GLY A 327 -6.02 4.99 -6.11
CA GLY A 327 -4.89 5.45 -6.89
C GLY A 327 -5.25 6.08 -8.22
N ASN A 328 -6.45 5.86 -8.77
CA ASN A 328 -6.79 6.26 -10.14
C ASN A 328 -5.68 5.85 -11.14
N TYR A 329 -5.11 4.65 -11.00
CA TYR A 329 -3.98 4.15 -11.79
C TYR A 329 -2.69 4.97 -11.69
N PHE A 330 -2.55 5.86 -10.70
CA PHE A 330 -1.32 6.61 -10.45
C PHE A 330 -0.37 5.85 -9.53
N THR A 331 0.87 6.35 -9.48
CA THR A 331 1.97 5.74 -8.74
C THR A 331 2.24 6.47 -7.42
N ILE A 332 2.55 5.71 -6.36
CA ILE A 332 3.25 6.17 -5.17
C ILE A 332 4.67 5.56 -5.22
N ASP A 333 5.67 6.39 -5.51
CA ASP A 333 7.07 5.99 -5.60
C ASP A 333 7.82 6.42 -4.34
N CYS A 334 8.25 5.44 -3.55
CA CYS A 334 9.04 5.60 -2.33
C CYS A 334 10.49 5.12 -2.51
N SER A 335 10.94 4.88 -3.74
CA SER A 335 12.30 4.39 -4.05
C SER A 335 13.41 5.37 -3.64
N LYS A 336 13.06 6.64 -3.42
CA LYS A 336 13.97 7.70 -2.97
C LYS A 336 14.17 7.75 -1.46
N LEU A 337 13.37 7.02 -0.68
CA LEU A 337 13.55 6.97 0.76
C LEU A 337 14.81 6.16 1.13
N PRO A 338 15.64 6.67 2.07
CA PRO A 338 16.87 6.00 2.47
C PRO A 338 16.57 4.68 3.17
N LEU A 339 17.49 3.72 3.09
CA LEU A 339 17.35 2.44 3.79
C LEU A 339 17.56 2.63 5.30
N ILE A 340 16.97 1.75 6.09
CA ILE A 340 17.30 1.58 7.51
C ILE A 340 18.66 0.93 7.61
N ILE A 341 19.45 1.32 8.60
CA ILE A 341 20.74 0.69 8.86
C ILE A 341 20.95 0.26 10.31
N ARG A 342 20.05 0.64 11.23
CA ARG A 342 20.07 0.27 12.65
C ARG A 342 18.71 -0.34 13.03
N PRO A 343 18.61 -1.67 13.21
CA PRO A 343 17.41 -2.30 13.75
C PRO A 343 17.26 -1.90 15.22
N GLU A 344 16.08 -1.45 15.65
CA GLU A 344 15.82 -1.10 17.06
C GLU A 344 16.88 -0.22 17.76
N ARG A 345 17.55 0.67 17.01
CA ARG A 345 18.66 1.55 17.46
C ARG A 345 19.99 0.84 17.72
N GLU A 346 20.10 -0.45 17.41
CA GLU A 346 21.33 -1.21 17.55
C GLU A 346 22.33 -0.87 16.44
N ILE A 347 23.59 -0.61 16.83
CA ILE A 347 24.69 -0.42 15.90
C ILE A 347 25.07 -1.78 15.31
N VAL A 348 24.93 -1.91 14.00
CA VAL A 348 25.33 -3.10 13.23
C VAL A 348 26.51 -2.77 12.33
N ASP A 349 27.48 -3.67 12.23
CA ASP A 349 28.63 -3.49 11.34
C ASP A 349 28.15 -3.46 9.87
N GLU A 350 28.84 -2.68 9.02
CA GLU A 350 28.54 -2.64 7.59
C GLU A 350 28.64 -4.05 6.97
N GLY A 351 27.62 -4.44 6.19
CA GLY A 351 27.51 -5.78 5.63
C GLY A 351 26.95 -6.85 6.59
N SER A 352 26.60 -6.49 7.82
CA SER A 352 25.83 -7.34 8.73
C SER A 352 24.36 -7.39 8.31
N THR A 353 23.68 -8.43 8.76
CA THR A 353 22.30 -8.73 8.39
C THR A 353 21.37 -8.40 9.56
N PHE A 354 20.18 -7.89 9.26
CA PHE A 354 19.13 -7.63 10.24
C PHE A 354 17.78 -7.52 9.52
N GLN A 355 16.69 -7.56 10.28
CA GLN A 355 15.34 -7.40 9.73
C GLN A 355 14.83 -5.98 9.98
N SER A 356 14.34 -5.34 8.91
CA SER A 356 13.60 -4.09 9.01
C SER A 356 12.15 -4.34 9.40
N HIS A 357 11.62 -3.48 10.26
CA HIS A 357 10.24 -3.49 10.75
C HIS A 357 9.46 -2.23 10.34
N SER A 358 10.08 -1.27 9.67
CA SER A 358 9.39 -0.06 9.24
C SER A 358 8.42 -0.34 8.10
N ARG A 359 7.27 0.34 8.16
CA ARG A 359 6.14 0.14 7.27
C ARG A 359 5.80 1.45 6.58
N LEU A 360 5.56 1.42 5.27
CA LEU A 360 5.05 2.58 4.55
C LEU A 360 3.61 2.87 4.99
N ILE A 361 2.72 1.87 4.93
CA ILE A 361 1.33 1.99 5.37
C ILE A 361 1.07 0.95 6.47
N HIS A 362 0.53 1.40 7.60
CA HIS A 362 0.10 0.52 8.69
C HIS A 362 -1.33 0.84 9.11
N PHE A 363 -2.22 -0.11 8.86
CA PHE A 363 -3.59 -0.08 9.33
C PHE A 363 -3.73 -0.95 10.57
N GLN A 364 -4.26 -0.40 11.66
CA GLN A 364 -4.34 -1.12 12.92
C GLN A 364 -5.65 -0.85 13.64
N CYS A 365 -6.12 -1.85 14.38
CA CYS A 365 -7.19 -1.73 15.34
C CYS A 365 -6.79 -2.43 16.65
N GLU A 366 -6.95 -1.76 17.79
CA GLU A 366 -6.77 -2.41 19.10
C GLU A 366 -7.72 -3.61 19.31
N GLN A 367 -8.91 -3.58 18.70
CA GLN A 367 -9.93 -4.62 18.88
C GLN A 367 -9.79 -5.73 17.84
N VAL A 368 -9.77 -6.97 18.29
CA VAL A 368 -9.66 -8.18 17.45
C VAL A 368 -11.04 -8.59 16.91
N GLY A 369 -11.08 -9.14 15.69
CA GLY A 369 -12.26 -9.82 15.15
C GLY A 369 -13.39 -8.92 14.64
N LEU A 370 -13.11 -7.66 14.34
CA LEU A 370 -14.10 -6.71 13.83
C LEU A 370 -14.21 -6.74 12.30
N ASN A 371 -15.11 -7.59 11.77
CA ASN A 371 -15.32 -7.71 10.31
C ASN A 371 -15.87 -6.44 9.64
N ASP A 372 -16.58 -5.59 10.39
CA ASP A 372 -17.15 -4.34 9.86
C ASP A 372 -16.12 -3.19 9.85
N THR A 373 -14.93 -3.39 10.43
CA THR A 373 -13.83 -2.43 10.41
C THR A 373 -12.91 -2.78 9.26
N SER A 374 -12.85 -1.91 8.25
CA SER A 374 -12.29 -2.29 6.96
C SER A 374 -11.44 -1.22 6.29
N SER A 375 -10.56 -1.64 5.41
CA SER A 375 -9.74 -0.76 4.60
C SER A 375 -9.59 -1.29 3.19
N THR A 376 -9.44 -0.39 2.22
CA THR A 376 -9.26 -0.75 0.81
C THR A 376 -8.11 0.04 0.21
N MET A 377 -7.27 -0.63 -0.56
CA MET A 377 -6.28 0.00 -1.44
C MET A 377 -6.57 -0.45 -2.86
N GLN A 378 -6.78 0.49 -3.76
CA GLN A 378 -7.29 0.17 -5.09
C GLN A 378 -6.64 1.02 -6.19
N ASP A 379 -6.34 0.39 -7.32
CA ASP A 379 -5.84 1.04 -8.56
C ASP A 379 -4.56 1.85 -8.33
N VAL A 380 -3.66 1.39 -7.44
CA VAL A 380 -2.40 2.07 -7.12
C VAL A 380 -1.21 1.27 -7.65
N ASN A 381 -0.24 1.95 -8.25
CA ASN A 381 1.09 1.41 -8.47
C ASN A 381 2.02 1.85 -7.33
N LEU A 382 2.68 0.92 -6.62
CA LEU A 382 3.55 1.23 -5.48
C LEU A 382 4.97 0.76 -5.76
N ILE A 383 5.95 1.64 -5.54
CA ILE A 383 7.38 1.34 -5.75
C ILE A 383 8.15 1.58 -4.45
N GLY A 384 8.85 0.56 -3.98
CA GLY A 384 9.70 0.60 -2.78
C GLY A 384 11.18 0.84 -3.07
N ASN A 385 12.00 0.71 -2.03
CA ASN A 385 13.45 0.97 -2.06
C ASN A 385 14.35 -0.29 -1.92
N ALA A 386 13.74 -1.47 -1.82
CA ALA A 386 14.41 -2.76 -1.57
C ALA A 386 13.98 -3.85 -2.56
N PRO A 387 14.46 -3.78 -3.81
CA PRO A 387 14.26 -4.85 -4.77
C PRO A 387 14.97 -6.15 -4.39
N LYS A 388 14.55 -7.27 -4.98
CA LYS A 388 15.32 -8.52 -5.02
C LYS A 388 16.71 -8.25 -5.62
N GLU A 389 17.73 -8.28 -4.78
CA GLU A 389 19.11 -7.99 -5.17
C GLU A 389 20.08 -8.77 -4.27
N GLU A 390 21.22 -9.18 -4.82
CA GLU A 390 22.33 -9.79 -4.06
C GLU A 390 23.14 -8.75 -3.28
N ASN A 391 22.44 -7.93 -2.51
CA ASN A 391 22.98 -6.84 -1.71
C ASN A 391 22.30 -6.82 -0.34
N ILE A 392 23.03 -7.21 0.69
CA ILE A 392 22.46 -7.37 2.04
C ILE A 392 21.94 -6.06 2.64
N ASN A 393 22.42 -4.91 2.19
CA ASN A 393 21.93 -3.62 2.69
C ASN A 393 20.45 -3.40 2.36
N LYS A 394 19.89 -4.09 1.36
CA LYS A 394 18.46 -4.06 1.04
C LYS A 394 17.56 -4.68 2.12
N ALA A 395 18.14 -5.40 3.09
CA ALA A 395 17.42 -5.85 4.28
C ALA A 395 16.93 -4.68 5.17
N GLY A 396 17.46 -3.47 4.97
CA GLY A 396 16.96 -2.23 5.55
C GLY A 396 15.77 -1.59 4.82
N GLY A 397 15.16 -2.30 3.86
CA GLY A 397 14.01 -1.82 3.09
C GLY A 397 12.74 -1.61 3.90
N MET A 398 11.75 -0.94 3.30
CA MET A 398 10.42 -0.78 3.91
C MET A 398 9.49 -1.93 3.56
N ILE A 399 8.64 -2.30 4.51
CA ILE A 399 7.43 -3.09 4.29
C ILE A 399 6.39 -2.16 3.65
N MET A 400 5.76 -2.54 2.55
CA MET A 400 4.77 -1.68 1.88
C MET A 400 3.52 -1.51 2.73
N HIS A 401 2.86 -2.62 3.11
CA HIS A 401 1.61 -2.56 3.83
C HIS A 401 1.55 -3.60 4.95
N LYS A 402 1.16 -3.15 6.14
CA LYS A 402 0.85 -3.99 7.30
C LYS A 402 -0.59 -3.73 7.76
N ALA A 403 -1.37 -4.78 7.99
CA ALA A 403 -2.69 -4.68 8.61
C ALA A 403 -2.76 -5.53 9.87
N THR A 404 -3.13 -4.90 11.00
CA THR A 404 -3.29 -5.55 12.29
C THR A 404 -4.75 -5.44 12.73
N ASN A 405 -5.45 -6.58 12.89
CA ASN A 405 -6.88 -6.66 13.26
C ASN A 405 -7.88 -5.87 12.40
N VAL A 406 -7.51 -5.47 11.17
CA VAL A 406 -8.39 -4.72 10.25
C VAL A 406 -8.66 -5.57 9.02
N ALA A 407 -9.92 -5.64 8.58
CA ALA A 407 -10.23 -6.30 7.32
C ALA A 407 -9.64 -5.47 6.17
N PHE A 408 -8.93 -6.09 5.24
CA PHE A 408 -8.23 -5.36 4.18
C PHE A 408 -8.51 -5.96 2.80
N THR A 409 -8.70 -5.09 1.82
CA THR A 409 -8.77 -5.46 0.41
C THR A 409 -7.77 -4.65 -0.40
N ALA A 410 -6.78 -5.33 -0.98
CA ALA A 410 -6.03 -4.83 -2.12
C ALA A 410 -6.74 -5.25 -3.41
N TYR A 411 -7.11 -4.29 -4.25
CA TYR A 411 -7.72 -4.56 -5.55
C TYR A 411 -6.97 -3.86 -6.67
N ASN A 412 -6.56 -4.62 -7.70
CA ASN A 412 -5.97 -4.03 -8.90
C ASN A 412 -4.78 -3.11 -8.61
N ASN A 413 -3.90 -3.52 -7.69
CA ASN A 413 -2.68 -2.79 -7.38
C ASN A 413 -1.48 -3.46 -8.06
N ILE A 414 -0.46 -2.66 -8.37
CA ILE A 414 0.87 -3.15 -8.74
C ILE A 414 1.81 -2.73 -7.61
N SER A 415 2.65 -3.64 -7.12
CA SER A 415 3.60 -3.35 -6.04
C SER A 415 4.96 -3.94 -6.38
N ASN A 416 6.02 -3.15 -6.25
CA ASN A 416 7.37 -3.57 -6.62
C ASN A 416 8.43 -3.07 -5.65
N SER A 417 9.50 -3.84 -5.48
CA SER A 417 10.74 -3.39 -4.84
C SER A 417 10.63 -3.02 -3.37
N PHE A 418 9.82 -3.75 -2.60
CA PHE A 418 9.75 -3.64 -1.14
C PHE A 418 10.49 -4.79 -0.46
N ILE A 419 10.78 -4.66 0.83
CA ILE A 419 11.27 -5.83 1.57
C ILE A 419 10.15 -6.88 1.66
N ILE A 420 8.92 -6.42 1.96
CA ILE A 420 7.68 -7.19 2.00
C ILE A 420 6.56 -6.34 1.42
N ASN A 421 5.74 -6.88 0.52
CA ASN A 421 4.64 -6.13 -0.10
C ASN A 421 3.39 -6.18 0.81
N TYR A 422 2.92 -7.36 1.18
CA TYR A 422 1.70 -7.50 1.99
C TYR A 422 1.98 -8.21 3.31
N PHE A 423 1.55 -7.61 4.42
CA PHE A 423 1.77 -8.15 5.76
C PHE A 423 0.47 -8.16 6.59
N PRO A 424 -0.36 -9.22 6.47
CA PRO A 424 -1.43 -9.49 7.44
C PRO A 424 -0.85 -9.98 8.79
N ASP A 425 -1.22 -9.29 9.87
CA ASP A 425 -0.62 -9.41 11.21
C ASP A 425 -1.67 -9.63 12.31
N ILE A 426 -1.70 -10.82 12.89
CA ILE A 426 -2.71 -11.30 13.86
C ILE A 426 -4.13 -10.95 13.41
N THR A 427 -4.42 -11.03 12.10
CA THR A 427 -5.74 -10.71 11.58
C THR A 427 -6.64 -11.94 11.69
N SER A 428 -7.60 -11.92 12.60
CA SER A 428 -8.71 -12.89 12.64
C SER A 428 -9.88 -12.49 11.71
N VAL A 429 -9.60 -11.59 10.77
CA VAL A 429 -10.55 -10.97 9.84
C VAL A 429 -9.96 -11.06 8.43
N ASN A 430 -10.81 -10.88 7.43
CA ASN A 430 -10.44 -11.12 6.04
C ASN A 430 -9.33 -10.18 5.55
N TYR A 431 -8.30 -10.75 4.92
CA TYR A 431 -7.27 -10.04 4.18
C TYR A 431 -7.24 -10.55 2.73
N THR A 432 -7.77 -9.75 1.80
CA THR A 432 -7.90 -10.11 0.39
C THR A 432 -6.90 -9.35 -0.49
N ILE A 433 -6.21 -10.09 -1.36
CA ILE A 433 -5.41 -9.59 -2.46
C ILE A 433 -6.08 -10.07 -3.76
N ASP A 434 -6.67 -9.15 -4.51
CA ASP A 434 -7.51 -9.42 -5.68
C ASP A 434 -6.99 -8.70 -6.91
N SER A 435 -6.78 -9.42 -8.01
CA SER A 435 -6.39 -8.84 -9.29
C SER A 435 -5.12 -8.00 -9.18
N CYS A 436 -4.24 -8.32 -8.22
CA CYS A 436 -3.04 -7.54 -7.91
C CYS A 436 -1.81 -8.17 -8.54
N LYS A 437 -0.77 -7.34 -8.70
CA LYS A 437 0.56 -7.75 -9.13
C LYS A 437 1.60 -7.35 -8.08
N ALA A 438 2.46 -8.28 -7.69
CA ALA A 438 3.52 -8.04 -6.72
C ALA A 438 4.83 -8.64 -7.20
N TYR A 439 5.88 -7.81 -7.27
CA TYR A 439 7.17 -8.16 -7.86
C TYR A 439 8.37 -7.73 -7.02
N ASP A 440 9.50 -8.39 -7.32
CA ASP A 440 10.87 -8.10 -6.87
C ASP A 440 11.01 -7.71 -5.41
N ALA A 441 10.50 -8.52 -4.49
CA ALA A 441 10.68 -8.28 -3.06
C ALA A 441 12.05 -8.78 -2.57
N PHE A 442 12.73 -8.03 -1.71
CA PHE A 442 14.00 -8.47 -1.13
C PHE A 442 13.82 -9.71 -0.22
N ASP A 443 12.79 -9.74 0.62
CA ASP A 443 12.51 -10.86 1.55
C ASP A 443 11.46 -11.80 0.95
N CYS A 444 10.19 -11.46 1.11
CA CYS A 444 9.06 -12.24 0.60
C CYS A 444 7.96 -11.27 0.12
N LEU A 445 7.10 -11.70 -0.80
CA LEU A 445 6.04 -10.82 -1.31
C LEU A 445 4.88 -10.72 -0.30
N ILE A 446 4.63 -11.79 0.46
CA ILE A 446 3.59 -11.83 1.49
C ILE A 446 4.16 -12.43 2.78
N TYR A 447 3.99 -11.72 3.90
CA TYR A 447 4.33 -12.20 5.23
C TYR A 447 3.08 -12.29 6.09
N ALA A 448 2.55 -13.49 6.31
CA ALA A 448 1.37 -13.70 7.14
C ALA A 448 1.78 -14.15 8.54
N TRP A 449 1.46 -13.38 9.58
CA TRP A 449 1.83 -13.69 10.96
C TRP A 449 0.57 -13.87 11.81
N GLY A 450 0.14 -15.12 12.00
CA GLY A 450 -1.11 -15.44 12.72
C GLY A 450 -2.37 -14.92 12.02
N ALA A 451 -2.39 -14.92 10.69
CA ALA A 451 -3.51 -14.40 9.89
C ALA A 451 -4.46 -15.53 9.47
N GLU A 452 -5.67 -15.57 10.04
CA GLU A 452 -6.58 -16.71 9.93
C GLU A 452 -7.41 -16.76 8.64
N ASP A 453 -7.44 -15.67 7.85
CA ASP A 453 -8.22 -15.59 6.60
C ASP A 453 -7.52 -14.71 5.56
N VAL A 454 -6.50 -15.26 4.89
CA VAL A 454 -5.81 -14.62 3.77
C VAL A 454 -6.31 -15.22 2.46
N VAL A 455 -6.82 -14.38 1.55
CA VAL A 455 -7.30 -14.79 0.23
C VAL A 455 -6.51 -14.06 -0.85
N ILE A 456 -5.90 -14.83 -1.76
CA ILE A 456 -5.19 -14.33 -2.94
C ILE A 456 -5.96 -14.82 -4.15
N LYS A 457 -6.48 -13.92 -4.98
CA LYS A 457 -7.28 -14.29 -6.14
C LYS A 457 -6.96 -13.48 -7.38
N ASP A 458 -7.01 -14.14 -8.53
CA ASP A 458 -6.79 -13.52 -9.85
C ASP A 458 -5.49 -12.68 -9.94
N SER A 459 -4.47 -13.04 -9.15
CA SER A 459 -3.29 -12.20 -8.89
C SER A 459 -2.00 -12.82 -9.40
N GLU A 460 -0.97 -11.99 -9.60
CA GLU A 460 0.38 -12.40 -10.00
C GLU A 460 1.40 -11.97 -8.93
N ILE A 461 2.07 -12.93 -8.29
CA ILE A 461 2.95 -12.72 -7.15
C ILE A 461 4.28 -13.40 -7.47
N ILE A 462 5.25 -12.65 -8.02
CA ILE A 462 6.45 -13.23 -8.64
C ILE A 462 7.74 -12.56 -8.17
N GLY A 463 8.74 -13.36 -7.78
CA GLY A 463 10.11 -12.90 -7.65
C GLY A 463 10.47 -12.31 -6.29
N ALA A 464 10.55 -13.16 -5.27
CA ALA A 464 11.11 -12.80 -3.97
C ALA A 464 12.60 -13.23 -3.85
N GLY A 465 13.35 -12.61 -2.94
CA GLY A 465 14.69 -13.09 -2.54
C GLY A 465 14.64 -14.38 -1.71
N GLY A 466 13.56 -14.58 -0.94
CA GLY A 466 13.22 -15.81 -0.22
C GLY A 466 12.03 -16.56 -0.85
N PRO A 467 11.22 -17.26 -0.05
CA PRO A 467 9.93 -17.80 -0.50
C PRO A 467 9.01 -16.67 -0.98
N ALA A 468 8.06 -16.96 -1.90
CA ALA A 468 7.06 -15.97 -2.28
C ALA A 468 6.21 -15.55 -1.07
N MET A 469 5.91 -16.51 -0.18
CA MET A 469 5.19 -16.26 1.07
C MET A 469 5.90 -16.86 2.29
N ILE A 470 5.99 -16.10 3.37
CA ILE A 470 6.34 -16.61 4.70
C ILE A 470 5.07 -16.57 5.55
N VAL A 471 4.73 -17.70 6.16
CA VAL A 471 3.45 -17.93 6.81
C VAL A 471 3.67 -18.49 8.22
N ASP A 472 3.55 -17.63 9.21
CA ASP A 472 3.90 -17.93 10.59
C ASP A 472 2.69 -18.39 11.40
N HIS A 473 2.93 -19.40 12.23
CA HIS A 473 2.09 -19.76 13.37
C HIS A 473 2.63 -19.03 14.60
N VAL A 474 1.84 -18.09 15.13
CA VAL A 474 2.18 -17.31 16.33
C VAL A 474 2.00 -18.15 17.57
N ASP A 475 3.00 -18.13 18.46
CA ASP A 475 3.00 -18.81 19.75
C ASP A 475 2.49 -20.26 19.72
N PRO A 476 3.02 -21.12 18.82
CA PRO A 476 2.55 -22.50 18.66
C PRO A 476 2.77 -23.38 19.90
N SER A 477 3.62 -22.93 20.83
CA SER A 477 3.90 -23.61 22.08
C SER A 477 2.91 -23.26 23.20
N ASP A 478 2.02 -22.27 22.96
CA ASP A 478 1.05 -21.86 23.96
C ASP A 478 -0.01 -22.94 24.24
N PRO A 479 -0.56 -22.99 25.48
CA PRO A 479 -1.46 -24.05 25.90
C PRO A 479 -2.78 -24.13 25.12
N ASP A 480 -3.22 -23.02 24.52
CA ASP A 480 -4.39 -22.93 23.64
C ASP A 480 -4.07 -23.23 22.18
N GLY A 481 -2.79 -23.43 21.85
CA GLY A 481 -2.30 -23.76 20.52
C GLY A 481 -1.90 -22.57 19.66
N GLY A 482 -1.90 -21.34 20.20
CA GLY A 482 -1.49 -20.13 19.49
C GLY A 482 -2.40 -19.77 18.30
N THR A 483 -1.91 -18.90 17.41
CA THR A 483 -2.67 -18.38 16.26
C THR A 483 -2.06 -18.85 14.94
N PRO A 484 -2.63 -19.87 14.28
CA PRO A 484 -2.15 -20.36 13.00
C PRO A 484 -2.57 -19.44 11.85
N SER A 485 -1.74 -19.34 10.81
CA SER A 485 -2.12 -18.64 9.59
C SER A 485 -2.80 -19.57 8.57
N CYS A 486 -3.77 -19.05 7.82
CA CYS A 486 -4.50 -19.76 6.78
C CYS A 486 -4.55 -18.95 5.48
N VAL A 487 -4.13 -19.56 4.38
CA VAL A 487 -4.05 -18.93 3.06
C VAL A 487 -4.88 -19.71 2.05
N THR A 488 -5.68 -19.01 1.25
CA THR A 488 -6.38 -19.54 0.08
C THR A 488 -5.90 -18.82 -1.17
N VAL A 489 -5.48 -19.57 -2.18
CA VAL A 489 -5.04 -19.06 -3.48
C VAL A 489 -6.03 -19.50 -4.54
N ILE A 490 -6.56 -18.59 -5.35
CA ILE A 490 -7.58 -18.86 -6.38
C ILE A 490 -7.12 -18.26 -7.70
N ASN A 491 -7.00 -19.06 -8.76
CA ASN A 491 -6.67 -18.60 -10.11
C ASN A 491 -5.51 -17.57 -10.14
N SER A 492 -4.46 -17.82 -9.36
CA SER A 492 -3.36 -16.87 -9.19
C SER A 492 -2.02 -17.51 -9.52
N ASN A 493 -1.10 -16.70 -10.00
CA ASN A 493 0.24 -17.13 -10.39
C ASN A 493 1.24 -16.74 -9.31
N ILE A 494 1.79 -17.72 -8.59
CA ILE A 494 2.72 -17.47 -7.48
C ILE A 494 4.04 -18.18 -7.74
N HIS A 495 5.12 -17.41 -7.83
CA HIS A 495 6.46 -17.92 -8.14
C HIS A 495 7.56 -17.23 -7.34
N SER A 496 8.48 -18.02 -6.79
CA SER A 496 9.79 -17.52 -6.34
C SER A 496 10.86 -18.55 -6.65
N TYR A 497 11.50 -18.38 -7.81
CA TYR A 497 12.61 -19.23 -8.22
C TYR A 497 13.88 -18.83 -7.47
N ILE A 498 14.37 -19.74 -6.65
CA ILE A 498 15.51 -19.52 -5.77
C ILE A 498 16.51 -20.69 -5.81
N THR A 499 17.76 -20.37 -5.54
CA THR A 499 18.91 -21.29 -5.52
C THR A 499 19.37 -21.59 -4.09
N GLY A 500 18.95 -20.79 -3.11
CA GLY A 500 19.46 -20.83 -1.74
C GLY A 500 20.73 -20.01 -1.54
N GLN A 501 21.16 -19.24 -2.54
CA GLN A 501 22.32 -18.36 -2.49
C GLN A 501 21.93 -16.88 -2.40
N GLU A 502 20.64 -16.58 -2.52
CA GLU A 502 20.11 -15.23 -2.48
C GLU A 502 20.42 -14.55 -1.13
N ALA A 503 20.54 -13.23 -1.12
CA ALA A 503 20.86 -12.44 0.07
C ALA A 503 20.01 -12.79 1.31
N TRP A 504 18.73 -13.13 1.13
CA TRP A 504 17.85 -13.63 2.18
C TRP A 504 18.37 -14.91 2.85
N PHE A 505 18.80 -15.89 2.06
CA PHE A 505 19.34 -17.15 2.60
C PHE A 505 20.68 -16.93 3.32
N ASN A 506 21.46 -15.97 2.87
CA ASN A 506 22.70 -15.57 3.55
C ASN A 506 22.40 -14.89 4.89
N MET A 507 21.38 -14.01 4.93
CA MET A 507 20.93 -13.32 6.14
C MET A 507 20.56 -14.27 7.27
N TYR A 508 19.85 -15.34 6.94
CA TYR A 508 19.37 -16.33 7.92
C TYR A 508 20.24 -17.59 8.03
N ASN A 509 21.40 -17.62 7.36
CA ASN A 509 22.26 -18.80 7.24
C ASN A 509 21.47 -20.07 6.83
N ALA A 510 20.50 -19.88 5.93
CA ALA A 510 19.52 -20.89 5.54
C ALA A 510 19.89 -21.63 4.25
N GLY A 511 20.96 -21.24 3.54
CA GLY A 511 21.32 -21.85 2.25
C GLY A 511 21.52 -23.38 2.30
N GLY A 512 21.97 -23.92 3.44
CA GLY A 512 22.12 -25.37 3.63
C GLY A 512 20.81 -26.15 3.53
N ILE A 513 19.67 -25.56 3.90
CA ILE A 513 18.37 -26.25 3.84
C ILE A 513 17.90 -26.43 2.40
N VAL A 514 18.16 -25.46 1.52
CA VAL A 514 17.78 -25.53 0.11
C VAL A 514 18.52 -26.67 -0.58
N ALA A 515 19.83 -26.81 -0.33
CA ALA A 515 20.61 -27.93 -0.87
C ALA A 515 20.07 -29.29 -0.40
N GLN A 516 19.65 -29.39 0.87
CA GLN A 516 19.00 -30.60 1.39
C GLN A 516 17.68 -30.89 0.68
N ILE A 517 16.82 -29.88 0.52
CA ILE A 517 15.52 -30.01 -0.16
C ILE A 517 15.70 -30.42 -1.63
N VAL A 518 16.61 -29.78 -2.37
CA VAL A 518 16.93 -30.12 -3.77
C VAL A 518 17.34 -31.59 -3.89
N SER A 519 18.11 -32.12 -2.92
CA SER A 519 18.53 -33.53 -2.95
C SER A 519 17.37 -34.53 -2.88
N LEU A 520 16.23 -34.14 -2.27
CA LEU A 520 15.04 -34.99 -2.16
C LEU A 520 14.36 -35.22 -3.51
N ASN A 521 14.63 -34.37 -4.50
CA ASN A 521 14.08 -34.49 -5.86
C ASN A 521 14.46 -35.81 -6.54
N ALA A 522 15.55 -36.45 -6.12
CA ALA A 522 15.96 -37.77 -6.60
C ALA A 522 14.89 -38.85 -6.39
N GLY A 523 13.97 -38.68 -5.43
CA GLY A 523 12.84 -39.59 -5.22
C GLY A 523 11.78 -39.54 -6.34
N PHE A 524 11.68 -38.41 -7.05
CA PHE A 524 10.61 -38.14 -8.01
C PHE A 524 11.06 -38.27 -9.46
N GLN A 525 12.32 -37.94 -9.76
CA GLN A 525 12.89 -37.99 -11.12
C GLN A 525 12.68 -39.33 -11.86
N PRO A 526 12.84 -40.51 -11.22
CA PRO A 526 12.62 -41.79 -11.90
C PRO A 526 11.19 -41.99 -12.42
N PHE A 527 10.23 -41.24 -11.89
CA PHE A 527 8.82 -41.29 -12.24
C PHE A 527 8.39 -40.13 -13.15
N GLY A 528 9.36 -39.38 -13.70
CA GLY A 528 9.08 -38.33 -14.68
C GLY A 528 8.54 -37.03 -14.08
N ARG A 529 8.77 -36.79 -12.79
CA ARG A 529 8.31 -35.59 -12.07
C ARG A 529 9.46 -34.87 -11.35
N SER A 530 9.31 -33.57 -11.14
CA SER A 530 10.30 -32.72 -10.46
C SER A 530 9.67 -31.52 -9.79
N PHE A 531 10.21 -31.10 -8.65
CA PHE A 531 9.97 -29.76 -8.06
C PHE A 531 11.22 -28.86 -8.14
N VAL A 532 12.24 -29.32 -8.87
CA VAL A 532 13.48 -28.58 -9.14
C VAL A 532 13.61 -28.33 -10.64
N LYS A 533 13.91 -27.09 -11.02
CA LYS A 533 14.33 -26.72 -12.38
C LYS A 533 15.84 -26.54 -12.43
N THR A 534 16.44 -26.77 -13.59
CA THR A 534 17.89 -26.62 -13.79
C THR A 534 18.21 -25.59 -14.85
N ARG A 535 19.33 -24.88 -14.67
CA ARG A 535 19.92 -24.01 -15.69
C ARG A 535 21.41 -24.28 -15.82
N GLU A 536 21.86 -24.59 -17.02
CA GLU A 536 23.28 -24.71 -17.31
C GLU A 536 23.93 -23.32 -17.39
N THR A 537 25.08 -23.18 -16.73
CA THR A 537 25.90 -21.96 -16.76
C THR A 537 27.34 -22.32 -17.14
N GLY A 538 28.16 -21.31 -17.47
CA GLY A 538 29.58 -21.52 -17.76
C GLY A 538 30.35 -22.19 -16.60
N ASP A 539 29.86 -22.05 -15.37
CA ASP A 539 30.50 -22.52 -14.13
C ASP A 539 29.85 -23.78 -13.55
N GLY A 540 28.81 -24.34 -14.20
CA GLY A 540 28.10 -25.54 -13.79
C GLY A 540 26.58 -25.44 -13.87
N THR A 541 25.88 -26.45 -13.33
CA THR A 541 24.41 -26.49 -13.28
C THR A 541 23.90 -25.77 -12.02
N LEU A 542 23.02 -24.80 -12.20
CA LEU A 542 22.22 -24.20 -11.12
C LEU A 542 20.91 -24.96 -10.94
N PHE A 543 20.49 -25.09 -9.69
CA PHE A 543 19.24 -25.74 -9.30
C PHE A 543 18.32 -24.71 -8.68
N PHE A 544 17.08 -24.66 -9.17
CA PHE A 544 16.05 -23.75 -8.70
C PHE A 544 14.91 -24.54 -8.09
N ILE A 545 14.49 -24.16 -6.90
CA ILE A 545 13.15 -24.51 -6.39
C ILE A 545 12.25 -23.30 -6.62
N ASP A 546 11.01 -23.57 -7.00
CA ASP A 546 9.98 -22.54 -7.04
C ASP A 546 9.23 -22.52 -5.71
N PHE A 547 9.68 -21.67 -4.81
CA PHE A 547 9.32 -21.72 -3.39
C PHE A 547 8.09 -20.85 -3.12
N VAL A 548 6.91 -21.46 -3.21
CA VAL A 548 5.61 -20.78 -3.08
C VAL A 548 5.38 -20.29 -1.66
N ALA A 549 5.54 -21.16 -0.66
CA ALA A 549 5.29 -20.79 0.73
C ALA A 549 6.17 -21.55 1.72
N LEU A 550 6.59 -20.86 2.78
CA LEU A 550 7.21 -21.43 3.98
C LEU A 550 6.30 -21.20 5.17
N TYR A 551 5.77 -22.29 5.73
CA TYR A 551 5.07 -22.30 7.01
C TYR A 551 6.04 -22.63 8.13
N LYS A 552 6.17 -21.75 9.12
CA LYS A 552 7.09 -21.91 10.26
C LYS A 552 6.51 -21.34 11.57
N SER A 553 7.22 -21.55 12.67
CA SER A 553 6.87 -20.94 13.94
C SER A 553 7.28 -19.47 13.95
N GLY A 554 6.38 -18.62 14.45
CA GLY A 554 6.65 -17.21 14.70
C GLY A 554 7.62 -16.94 15.85
N GLU A 555 8.00 -17.97 16.62
CA GLU A 555 9.04 -17.89 17.67
C GLU A 555 10.46 -17.89 17.07
N ALA A 556 10.60 -18.02 15.74
CA ALA A 556 11.88 -18.06 15.04
C ALA A 556 11.86 -17.14 13.82
N GLU A 557 12.89 -16.31 13.68
CA GLU A 557 13.09 -15.42 12.52
C GLU A 557 13.38 -16.22 11.25
N ALA A 558 14.15 -17.32 11.38
CA ALA A 558 14.53 -18.21 10.29
C ALA A 558 13.74 -19.54 10.34
N VAL A 559 14.24 -20.56 9.66
CA VAL A 559 13.73 -21.94 9.74
C VAL A 559 13.66 -22.43 11.19
N SER A 560 12.55 -23.06 11.56
CA SER A 560 12.25 -23.48 12.93
C SER A 560 12.14 -25.01 13.06
N SER A 561 12.14 -25.51 14.30
CA SER A 561 11.85 -26.93 14.61
C SER A 561 10.69 -27.08 15.60
N THR A 562 9.91 -26.04 15.77
CA THR A 562 8.68 -26.07 16.57
C THR A 562 7.56 -26.61 15.70
N LYS A 563 6.69 -27.44 16.29
CA LYS A 563 5.53 -27.96 15.56
C LYS A 563 4.57 -26.80 15.30
N ILE A 564 4.05 -26.72 14.08
CA ILE A 564 3.10 -25.69 13.66
C ILE A 564 1.78 -26.28 13.21
N SER A 565 0.79 -25.39 13.06
CA SER A 565 -0.52 -25.61 12.46
C SER A 565 -0.85 -24.48 11.47
N GLY A 566 -1.79 -24.71 10.56
CA GLY A 566 -2.18 -23.75 9.53
C GLY A 566 -2.89 -24.43 8.36
N LYS A 567 -3.31 -23.65 7.36
CA LYS A 567 -3.96 -24.17 6.16
C LYS A 567 -3.49 -23.48 4.90
N PHE A 568 -3.33 -24.25 3.83
CA PHE A 568 -3.13 -23.74 2.49
C PHE A 568 -4.14 -24.37 1.53
N ALA A 569 -4.94 -23.58 0.82
CA ALA A 569 -5.86 -24.04 -0.21
C ALA A 569 -5.47 -23.50 -1.58
N GLU A 570 -5.61 -24.34 -2.61
CA GLU A 570 -5.47 -24.00 -4.02
C GLU A 570 -6.85 -24.21 -4.69
N ASP A 571 -7.41 -23.13 -5.25
CA ASP A 571 -8.70 -22.98 -5.95
C ASP A 571 -9.98 -23.33 -5.16
N ASP A 572 -9.96 -24.38 -4.32
CA ASP A 572 -11.11 -24.81 -3.53
C ASP A 572 -10.82 -24.70 -2.01
N PRO A 573 -11.35 -23.68 -1.30
CA PRO A 573 -11.16 -23.52 0.14
C PRO A 573 -11.81 -24.65 0.95
N ALA A 574 -12.68 -25.48 0.36
CA ALA A 574 -13.26 -26.65 1.01
C ALA A 574 -12.30 -27.85 1.04
N LEU A 575 -11.22 -27.82 0.25
CA LEU A 575 -10.21 -28.89 0.18
C LEU A 575 -8.80 -28.37 0.54
N PRO A 576 -8.62 -27.70 1.69
CA PRO A 576 -7.32 -27.19 2.07
C PRO A 576 -6.37 -28.32 2.42
N MET A 577 -5.09 -28.05 2.24
CA MET A 577 -4.02 -28.73 2.96
C MET A 577 -3.94 -28.18 4.37
N ASP A 578 -4.24 -29.04 5.36
CA ASP A 578 -4.25 -28.69 6.78
C ASP A 578 -3.01 -29.26 7.50
N PHE A 579 -2.28 -28.39 8.20
CA PHE A 579 -1.05 -28.72 8.92
C PHE A 579 -1.26 -28.94 10.44
N GLY A 580 -2.50 -28.90 10.96
CA GLY A 580 -2.78 -29.28 12.36
C GLY A 580 -3.88 -28.49 13.10
N THR A 581 -4.88 -27.92 12.43
CA THR A 581 -5.83 -26.97 13.06
C THR A 581 -6.92 -27.57 13.96
N TYR A 582 -7.04 -28.90 14.09
CA TYR A 582 -8.08 -29.54 14.93
C TYR A 582 -7.53 -30.10 16.25
N THR A 583 -8.19 -29.75 17.36
CA THR A 583 -7.77 -30.02 18.75
C THR A 583 -7.73 -31.49 19.15
N HIS A 584 -8.35 -32.40 18.38
CA HIS A 584 -8.31 -33.84 18.66
C HIS A 584 -8.14 -34.71 17.39
N PRO A 585 -7.24 -35.72 17.41
CA PRO A 585 -6.94 -36.57 16.26
C PRO A 585 -8.09 -37.44 15.73
N TRP A 586 -9.20 -37.57 16.46
CA TRP A 586 -10.28 -38.53 16.18
C TRP A 586 -11.60 -37.92 15.74
N ASP A 587 -11.69 -36.59 15.66
CA ASP A 587 -12.97 -35.91 15.42
C ASP A 587 -13.28 -35.70 13.93
N ASN A 588 -12.34 -35.94 13.00
CA ASN A 588 -12.68 -36.09 11.57
C ASN A 588 -11.55 -36.69 10.69
N PHE A 589 -11.48 -38.03 10.60
CA PHE A 589 -10.51 -38.74 9.74
C PHE A 589 -10.86 -38.72 8.24
N GLN A 590 -12.08 -38.32 7.87
CA GLN A 590 -12.59 -38.51 6.51
C GLN A 590 -12.45 -37.28 5.59
N THR A 591 -11.93 -36.15 6.08
CA THR A 591 -11.98 -34.86 5.34
C THR A 591 -10.67 -34.04 5.35
N ASN A 592 -9.50 -34.70 5.32
CA ASN A 592 -8.14 -34.18 5.01
C ASN A 592 -7.27 -33.70 6.21
N THR A 593 -6.04 -34.16 6.54
CA THR A 593 -4.93 -34.96 5.93
C THR A 593 -3.65 -34.21 5.45
N MET A 594 -2.83 -33.63 6.34
CA MET A 594 -1.39 -33.98 6.31
C MET A 594 -1.16 -35.29 7.04
N ALA A 595 -2.15 -36.18 6.95
CA ALA A 595 -2.62 -37.08 7.99
C ALA A 595 -2.85 -36.30 9.33
N SER A 596 -3.41 -36.75 10.45
CA SER A 596 -2.71 -37.55 11.45
C SER A 596 -1.13 -37.50 11.43
N MET A 597 -0.50 -36.53 10.72
CA MET A 597 0.92 -36.20 10.41
C MET A 597 1.76 -37.31 9.75
N TYR A 598 1.09 -38.07 8.91
CA TYR A 598 1.35 -39.44 8.47
C TYR A 598 1.60 -40.42 9.65
N ILE A 599 0.60 -40.44 10.57
CA ILE A 599 0.44 -41.15 11.87
C ILE A 599 1.74 -41.46 12.60
N GLU A 600 2.15 -40.51 13.43
CA GLU A 600 3.42 -40.50 14.16
C GLU A 600 4.69 -40.30 13.28
N ALA A 601 4.58 -39.73 12.06
CA ALA A 601 5.66 -39.73 11.05
C ALA A 601 6.13 -41.15 10.67
N VAL A 602 5.15 -42.07 10.55
CA VAL A 602 5.23 -43.53 10.26
C VAL A 602 5.16 -44.47 11.49
N LEU A 603 4.66 -44.01 12.64
CA LEU A 603 4.50 -44.76 13.92
C LEU A 603 5.59 -44.57 15.02
N GLY A 604 6.36 -43.46 15.06
CA GLY A 604 7.24 -43.07 16.18
C GLY A 604 8.75 -43.38 16.03
N ILE A 605 9.17 -43.79 14.83
CA ILE A 605 10.51 -44.34 14.56
C ILE A 605 11.52 -43.26 14.14
N ASN A 606 11.11 -42.20 13.42
CA ASN A 606 12.00 -41.09 13.10
C ASN A 606 11.25 -39.81 12.68
N ASN A 607 11.09 -38.87 13.60
CA ASN A 607 10.38 -37.59 13.38
C ASN A 607 11.10 -36.61 12.43
N GLN A 608 12.09 -37.08 11.66
CA GLN A 608 12.91 -36.28 10.74
C GLN A 608 12.74 -36.70 9.27
N LEU A 609 11.84 -37.64 8.94
CA LEU A 609 11.65 -38.03 7.55
C LEU A 609 10.87 -36.95 6.76
N PRO A 610 11.29 -36.64 5.52
CA PRO A 610 10.50 -35.80 4.61
C PRO A 610 9.18 -36.48 4.25
N ILE A 611 8.07 -35.77 4.49
CA ILE A 611 6.71 -36.20 4.12
C ILE A 611 6.23 -35.31 2.98
N PHE A 612 5.68 -35.94 1.95
CA PHE A 612 5.21 -35.28 0.74
C PHE A 612 3.72 -35.50 0.54
N MET A 613 3.07 -34.49 0.01
CA MET A 613 1.72 -34.57 -0.53
C MET A 613 1.63 -33.78 -1.83
N THR A 614 0.70 -34.10 -2.72
CA THR A 614 0.43 -33.32 -3.92
C THR A 614 -0.97 -32.70 -3.90
N SER A 615 -1.21 -31.69 -4.73
CA SER A 615 -2.55 -31.11 -4.88
C SER A 615 -3.57 -32.08 -5.50
N ALA A 616 -3.11 -33.22 -6.05
CA ALA A 616 -3.97 -34.34 -6.44
C ALA A 616 -4.34 -35.29 -5.27
N GLY A 617 -3.86 -35.01 -4.05
CA GLY A 617 -4.15 -35.79 -2.85
C GLY A 617 -3.27 -37.03 -2.63
N GLY A 618 -2.21 -37.22 -3.43
CA GLY A 618 -1.26 -38.31 -3.21
C GLY A 618 -0.33 -38.04 -2.04
N MET A 619 0.07 -39.06 -1.29
CA MET A 619 0.91 -38.93 -0.09
C MET A 619 2.04 -39.95 -0.05
N ALA A 620 3.23 -39.51 0.35
CA ALA A 620 4.42 -40.35 0.47
C ALA A 620 5.40 -39.83 1.54
N PHE A 621 6.36 -40.66 1.92
CA PHE A 621 7.54 -40.24 2.68
C PHE A 621 8.81 -40.80 2.02
N LEU A 622 9.94 -40.11 2.17
CA LEU A 622 11.20 -40.56 1.59
C LEU A 622 12.02 -41.38 2.59
N ASN A 623 12.23 -42.66 2.30
CA ASN A 623 13.20 -43.49 3.00
C ASN A 623 14.55 -43.44 2.28
N PRO A 624 15.66 -43.03 2.93
CA PRO A 624 16.94 -42.85 2.27
C PRO A 624 17.53 -44.15 1.67
N ASN A 625 17.09 -45.32 2.14
CA ASN A 625 17.59 -46.62 1.67
C ASN A 625 16.69 -47.29 0.63
N VAL A 626 15.42 -46.87 0.51
CA VAL A 626 14.40 -47.56 -0.30
C VAL A 626 13.80 -46.67 -1.38
N GLY A 627 13.73 -45.35 -1.15
CA GLY A 627 13.07 -44.40 -2.03
C GLY A 627 11.72 -43.94 -1.46
N LEU A 628 10.80 -43.52 -2.34
CA LEU A 628 9.47 -43.08 -1.95
C LEU A 628 8.62 -44.26 -1.45
N MET A 629 8.02 -44.06 -0.29
CA MET A 629 7.20 -45.04 0.42
C MET A 629 5.83 -44.44 0.71
N SER A 630 4.80 -45.28 0.78
CA SER A 630 3.47 -44.92 1.28
C SER A 630 3.05 -45.90 2.38
N ILE A 631 1.91 -45.68 3.02
CA ILE A 631 1.30 -46.59 4.00
C ILE A 631 -0.04 -47.07 3.47
N ASP A 632 -0.26 -48.38 3.50
CA ASP A 632 -1.60 -48.93 3.34
C ASP A 632 -2.40 -48.62 4.62
N PHE A 633 -3.36 -47.70 4.53
CA PHE A 633 -4.17 -47.27 5.67
C PHE A 633 -5.06 -48.38 6.26
N GLY A 634 -5.41 -49.41 5.49
CA GLY A 634 -6.19 -50.54 5.98
C GLY A 634 -5.37 -51.47 6.88
N THR A 635 -4.07 -51.61 6.61
CA THR A 635 -3.16 -52.53 7.31
C THR A 635 -2.10 -51.83 8.16
N GLN A 636 -1.95 -50.51 8.02
CA GLN A 636 -0.91 -49.67 8.61
C GLN A 636 0.52 -50.13 8.28
N THR A 637 0.72 -50.76 7.10
CA THR A 637 2.04 -51.25 6.69
C THR A 637 2.68 -50.34 5.63
N PRO A 638 3.96 -49.93 5.79
CA PRO A 638 4.68 -49.20 4.76
C PRO A 638 4.97 -50.06 3.53
N TYR A 639 4.83 -49.51 2.33
CA TYR A 639 5.22 -50.14 1.08
C TYR A 639 5.94 -49.14 0.16
N GLN A 640 6.80 -49.65 -0.72
CA GLN A 640 7.50 -48.82 -1.70
C GLN A 640 6.56 -48.46 -2.85
N ILE A 641 6.55 -47.19 -3.22
CA ILE A 641 5.83 -46.73 -4.41
C ILE A 641 6.67 -47.08 -5.64
N THR A 642 6.11 -47.91 -6.52
CA THR A 642 6.74 -48.29 -7.79
C THR A 642 5.85 -48.01 -9.00
N ASP A 643 4.58 -47.68 -8.77
CA ASP A 643 3.61 -47.38 -9.83
C ASP A 643 3.72 -45.90 -10.22
N PRO A 644 4.11 -45.58 -11.48
CA PRO A 644 4.21 -44.19 -11.93
C PRO A 644 2.85 -43.48 -12.06
N THR A 645 1.73 -44.20 -11.90
CA THR A 645 0.38 -43.63 -11.92
C THR A 645 -0.16 -43.26 -10.53
N ASP A 646 0.64 -43.46 -9.48
CA ASP A 646 0.28 -43.05 -8.12
C ASP A 646 0.01 -41.52 -8.06
N LEU A 647 -0.95 -41.12 -7.22
CA LEU A 647 -1.37 -39.73 -7.09
C LEU A 647 -0.23 -38.80 -6.62
N ILE A 648 0.82 -39.32 -5.97
CA ILE A 648 2.01 -38.54 -5.59
C ILE A 648 2.78 -38.00 -6.81
N PHE A 649 2.53 -38.54 -8.01
CA PHE A 649 3.11 -38.07 -9.26
C PHE A 649 2.16 -37.18 -10.09
N SER A 650 0.99 -36.84 -9.53
CA SER A 650 -0.05 -36.01 -10.15
C SER A 650 -0.22 -34.66 -9.43
N GLY A 651 -0.91 -33.71 -10.07
CA GLY A 651 -1.15 -32.37 -9.53
C GLY A 651 -0.09 -31.34 -9.94
N ASN A 652 -0.32 -30.08 -9.57
CA ASN A 652 0.52 -28.94 -9.95
C ASN A 652 1.38 -28.43 -8.79
N GLN A 653 1.07 -28.82 -7.55
CA GLN A 653 1.80 -28.43 -6.35
C GLN A 653 2.29 -29.65 -5.58
N LEU A 654 3.46 -29.50 -4.94
CA LEU A 654 4.06 -30.45 -4.03
C LEU A 654 4.26 -29.77 -2.67
N TYR A 655 3.73 -30.41 -1.64
CA TYR A 655 3.80 -29.97 -0.26
C TYR A 655 4.77 -30.87 0.47
N LEU A 656 5.70 -30.28 1.19
CA LEU A 656 6.72 -30.97 1.97
C LEU A 656 6.55 -30.57 3.43
N TYR A 657 6.33 -31.54 4.31
CA TYR A 657 6.54 -31.34 5.73
C TYR A 657 7.86 -31.95 6.15
N TYR A 658 8.75 -31.09 6.63
CA TYR A 658 10.12 -31.44 6.95
C TYR A 658 10.62 -30.58 8.10
N SER A 659 11.33 -31.20 9.05
CA SER A 659 11.85 -30.50 10.23
C SER A 659 10.79 -29.71 11.00
N ARG A 660 9.52 -30.15 10.96
CA ARG A 660 8.35 -29.50 11.58
C ARG A 660 7.88 -28.19 10.95
N MET A 661 8.37 -27.88 9.76
CA MET A 661 7.85 -26.82 8.90
C MET A 661 7.06 -27.44 7.75
N ALA A 662 6.18 -26.65 7.14
CA ALA A 662 5.56 -27.00 5.85
C ALA A 662 6.10 -26.08 4.75
N LEU A 663 6.45 -26.66 3.62
CA LEU A 663 7.04 -26.01 2.47
C LEU A 663 6.19 -26.35 1.25
N ILE A 664 5.93 -25.38 0.39
CA ILE A 664 5.06 -25.53 -0.78
C ILE A 664 5.86 -25.17 -2.02
N PHE A 665 5.81 -26.04 -3.03
CA PHE A 665 6.50 -25.88 -4.30
C PHE A 665 5.55 -26.12 -5.47
N ASN A 666 5.81 -25.47 -6.59
CA ASN A 666 5.22 -25.90 -7.86
C ASN A 666 5.89 -27.21 -8.34
N TYR A 667 5.11 -28.04 -9.03
CA TYR A 667 5.46 -29.43 -9.36
C TYR A 667 5.26 -29.72 -10.84
N TYR A 668 6.32 -30.16 -11.49
CA TYR A 668 6.46 -30.13 -12.94
C TYR A 668 6.85 -31.49 -13.53
N GLY A 669 6.94 -31.56 -14.87
CA GLY A 669 7.57 -32.67 -15.55
C GLY A 669 9.07 -32.77 -15.21
N ALA A 670 9.60 -34.00 -15.20
CA ALA A 670 11.05 -34.19 -15.10
C ALA A 670 11.75 -33.55 -16.31
N ASN A 671 12.89 -32.90 -16.05
CA ASN A 671 13.74 -32.20 -17.01
C ASN A 671 13.25 -30.83 -17.51
N GLU A 672 12.30 -30.19 -16.81
CA GLU A 672 12.03 -28.78 -17.08
C GLU A 672 13.22 -27.90 -16.74
N THR A 673 13.60 -27.04 -17.67
CA THR A 673 14.67 -26.05 -17.53
C THR A 673 14.10 -24.71 -17.12
N TYR A 674 14.85 -23.96 -16.32
CA TYR A 674 14.53 -22.57 -15.98
C TYR A 674 14.75 -21.65 -17.19
#